data_AF-A0A8J5XHR5-F1
#
_entry.id   AF-A0A8J5XHR5-F1
#
_cell.length_a   1.000
_cell.length_b   1.000
_cell.length_c   1.000
_cell.angle_alpha   90.00
_cell.angle_beta   90.00
_cell.angle_gamma   90.00
#
_symmetry.space_group_name_H-M   'P 1'
#
loop_
_entity.id
_entity.type
_entity.pdbx_description
1 polymer ?
#
loop_
_entity_poly.entity_id
_entity_poly.type
_entity_poly.pdbx_seq_one_letter_code
_entity_poly.pdbx_strand_id
1 'polypeptide(L)'
;MMPRMRLAAVAAVVAAACAGRAAGAGLPDVQSGKFVPEYTGGDEYYYDDPDMADALPFLFSRHDENMTCSNAPKDAPFQKQIRGVNIGGWLVLEPWITPSLFYQFLGAPERYKDETPQHVGMDTYTFCEALGPLEGNKQLRRHWSTWVTEQDIRELYMANIDSLRVPVGDWMWRPYGPYVGCTDGAIEQFDRLLGLAAKYGMKVLIDLHALEGSQNGLDNSGLGLETIWRTKADLPADSEETWQAGEAATGTTFSHWASRKAEWMGKFDLDSKAYSALYWHRLDATLDVVRAIAQAYSTNAAVMGVQPVNEPWQFTPIGPLKRFYWEGYKVIKRRAPGWKWFMHDSFRLHSGLWRHFMRGCPGIMLDTHIYQAWNRPSEPEVFYTNACAQKHTIAEYEDQIMPVVVGEWSLATDNCAMWLNGFNDNLPGYPMVQCDLVPCAEPYMGREQPGAPPPRWFNQRGPFGTGVSTPAFGMCPIDKSWPNDTDVMTNLGHKKLNAWSYGHGWFFWNFKSELEPKWDYLKSVANGWLPRDAQGNHPAVYQACEKENNGHVACIARQDADRKTILDAVTWACQTANPPIPQCEGGPDDRILNASMIFTQSWHAARLVGGTCDFNGAAELTDLDQIGLVRLSNDTAVKQRTPERPADARKDGEEDGPTAQELAAAVAGIDTPRPLLAAAGVDARTRVARGAALAAPLAVVGLALALGVSGARRGVRAWRARRAAAGDYSSADGGEGGGGLAMTGALDGERLLALREQLHD
;
A
#
# COMPACT_ATOMS: atom_id res chain seq x y z
N MET A 1 -14.47 4.81 77.27
CA MET A 1 -14.90 6.22 77.08
C MET A 1 -16.06 6.26 76.08
N MET A 2 -16.93 7.25 76.20
CA MET A 2 -18.09 7.54 75.33
C MET A 2 -17.91 8.95 74.73
N PRO A 3 -18.74 9.43 73.77
CA PRO A 3 -19.77 8.74 72.98
C PRO A 3 -19.69 9.00 71.45
N ARG A 4 -20.68 8.47 70.73
CA ARG A 4 -21.12 8.91 69.39
C ARG A 4 -21.66 10.36 69.42
N MET A 5 -21.62 11.07 68.30
CA MET A 5 -22.83 11.72 67.75
C MET A 5 -22.73 12.02 66.24
N ARG A 6 -23.85 12.40 65.62
CA ARG A 6 -24.06 12.64 64.17
C ARG A 6 -24.62 14.06 63.94
N LEU A 7 -24.80 14.38 62.64
CA LEU A 7 -25.43 15.55 62.01
C LEU A 7 -24.47 16.70 61.68
N ALA A 8 -24.66 17.47 60.60
CA ALA A 8 -25.36 17.25 59.31
C ALA A 8 -25.07 18.47 58.39
N ALA A 9 -25.36 18.34 57.09
CA ALA A 9 -25.50 19.44 56.13
C ALA A 9 -24.30 20.41 55.94
N VAL A 10 -23.37 20.00 55.06
CA VAL A 10 -23.23 20.70 53.77
C VAL A 10 -23.19 19.63 52.68
N ALA A 11 -24.27 19.51 51.91
CA ALA A 11 -24.36 18.58 50.78
C ALA A 11 -25.09 19.28 49.63
N ALA A 12 -24.32 19.78 48.67
CA ALA A 12 -24.77 20.37 47.41
C ALA A 12 -23.58 20.40 46.41
N VAL A 13 -23.89 20.61 45.12
CA VAL A 13 -22.95 20.82 43.98
C VAL A 13 -22.36 19.57 43.30
N VAL A 14 -22.23 18.40 43.95
CA VAL A 14 -21.81 17.16 43.25
C VAL A 14 -23.00 16.22 43.02
N ALA A 15 -23.78 16.48 41.94
CA ALA A 15 -24.63 15.53 41.18
C ALA A 15 -25.73 16.25 40.35
N ALA A 16 -25.35 17.08 39.36
CA ALA A 16 -26.31 17.68 38.39
C ALA A 16 -25.63 18.24 37.13
N ALA A 17 -24.96 17.40 36.32
CA ALA A 17 -24.29 17.83 35.08
C ALA A 17 -24.29 16.80 33.93
N CYS A 18 -25.21 15.84 33.94
CA CYS A 18 -25.51 15.01 32.76
C CYS A 18 -26.51 15.73 31.83
N ALA A 19 -26.55 15.31 30.56
CA ALA A 19 -27.33 15.88 29.45
C ALA A 19 -26.84 17.26 28.93
N GLY A 20 -25.87 17.24 28.00
CA GLY A 20 -25.27 18.47 27.45
C GLY A 20 -24.44 18.32 26.17
N ARG A 21 -25.02 17.70 25.12
CA ARG A 21 -24.46 17.55 23.75
C ARG A 21 -23.15 16.75 23.60
N ALA A 22 -23.27 15.58 22.96
CA ALA A 22 -22.17 15.04 22.15
C ALA A 22 -21.99 15.92 20.89
N ALA A 23 -20.74 16.32 20.60
CA ALA A 23 -20.33 16.93 19.33
C ALA A 23 -18.80 16.86 19.18
N GLY A 24 -18.31 16.42 18.02
CA GLY A 24 -16.93 16.72 17.59
C GLY A 24 -15.78 15.96 18.27
N ALA A 25 -15.83 14.63 18.32
CA ALA A 25 -14.60 13.83 18.42
C ALA A 25 -13.83 13.89 17.08
N GLY A 26 -13.17 15.02 16.80
CA GLY A 26 -12.30 15.17 15.64
C GLY A 26 -10.98 14.42 15.83
N LEU A 27 -10.47 13.79 14.76
CA LEU A 27 -9.08 13.33 14.71
C LEU A 27 -8.15 14.54 14.97
N PRO A 28 -7.09 14.40 15.79
CA PRO A 28 -6.22 15.52 16.12
C PRO A 28 -5.49 16.05 14.88
N ASP A 29 -5.47 17.39 14.74
CA ASP A 29 -4.89 18.07 13.58
C ASP A 29 -3.36 18.00 13.55
N VAL A 30 -2.83 17.12 12.69
CA VAL A 30 -1.39 16.91 12.47
C VAL A 30 -0.78 18.00 11.56
N GLN A 31 -1.56 18.99 11.06
CA GLN A 31 -1.01 20.11 10.29
C GLN A 31 -0.39 21.21 11.16
N SER A 32 -0.66 21.21 12.48
CA SER A 32 -0.09 22.18 13.42
C SER A 32 1.37 21.85 13.79
N GLY A 33 2.30 22.10 12.86
CA GLY A 33 3.74 21.79 12.98
C GLY A 33 4.48 22.59 14.07
N LYS A 34 4.25 22.28 15.35
CA LYS A 34 4.90 22.89 16.53
C LYS A 34 5.27 21.82 17.56
N PHE A 35 6.54 21.87 17.99
CA PHE A 35 7.13 21.07 19.07
C PHE A 35 7.10 19.54 18.91
N VAL A 36 8.02 19.04 18.08
CA VAL A 36 8.81 17.86 18.48
C VAL A 36 10.00 18.38 19.30
N PRO A 37 10.26 17.89 20.52
CA PRO A 37 11.49 18.22 21.25
C PRO A 37 12.72 17.73 20.48
N GLU A 38 13.64 18.63 20.15
CA GLU A 38 14.89 18.28 19.51
C GLU A 38 15.80 17.57 20.53
N TYR A 39 15.93 16.25 20.42
CA TYR A 39 16.69 15.45 21.37
C TYR A 39 18.19 15.66 21.17
N THR A 40 18.77 16.60 21.93
CA THR A 40 20.21 16.91 21.92
C THR A 40 21.03 15.95 22.79
N GLY A 41 20.67 14.67 22.83
CA GLY A 41 21.42 13.64 23.55
C GLY A 41 22.66 13.23 22.76
N GLY A 42 23.84 13.65 23.24
CA GLY A 42 25.13 13.40 22.61
C GLY A 42 25.70 12.02 22.88
N ASP A 43 24.97 10.95 22.54
CA ASP A 43 25.53 9.60 22.53
C ASP A 43 26.45 9.43 21.30
N GLU A 44 27.73 9.17 21.57
CA GLU A 44 28.80 9.14 20.57
C GLU A 44 28.69 7.89 19.68
N TYR A 45 28.30 8.09 18.43
CA TYR A 45 28.03 7.01 17.47
C TYR A 45 29.34 6.40 16.94
N TYR A 46 29.50 5.09 17.08
CA TYR A 46 30.58 4.33 16.45
C TYR A 46 30.01 3.17 15.62
N TYR A 47 29.62 3.46 14.38
CA TYR A 47 29.20 2.44 13.40
C TYR A 47 30.42 1.91 12.62
N ASP A 48 31.40 1.40 13.36
CA ASP A 48 32.50 0.59 12.82
C ASP A 48 31.94 -0.78 12.42
N ASP A 49 31.38 -0.83 11.20
CA ASP A 49 30.97 -2.04 10.48
C ASP A 49 32.19 -3.00 10.41
N PRO A 50 32.25 -4.09 11.22
CA PRO A 50 33.50 -4.83 11.43
C PRO A 50 33.97 -5.56 10.17
N ASP A 51 33.02 -5.88 9.28
CA ASP A 51 33.23 -6.59 8.01
C ASP A 51 33.53 -5.65 6.83
N MET A 52 34.06 -4.45 7.11
CA MET A 52 34.43 -3.45 6.10
C MET A 52 35.61 -3.84 5.19
N ALA A 53 36.25 -5.00 5.40
CA ALA A 53 37.35 -5.50 4.58
C ALA A 53 36.94 -5.74 3.11
N ASP A 54 35.70 -6.23 2.87
CA ASP A 54 35.19 -6.62 1.55
C ASP A 54 34.11 -5.67 1.00
N ALA A 55 33.90 -4.51 1.65
CA ALA A 55 32.86 -3.56 1.26
C ALA A 55 33.21 -2.79 -0.03
N LEU A 56 32.26 -2.67 -0.96
CA LEU A 56 32.49 -1.93 -2.21
C LEU A 56 32.61 -0.42 -1.95
N PRO A 57 33.52 0.29 -2.66
CA PRO A 57 33.64 1.73 -2.56
C PRO A 57 32.39 2.44 -3.09
N PHE A 58 31.99 3.52 -2.42
CA PHE A 58 30.87 4.35 -2.88
C PHE A 58 31.20 5.01 -4.23
N LEU A 59 30.26 4.93 -5.17
CA LEU A 59 30.36 5.59 -6.48
C LEU A 59 30.09 7.11 -6.41
N PHE A 60 29.93 7.68 -5.21
CA PHE A 60 29.53 9.06 -4.96
C PHE A 60 30.17 9.58 -3.66
N SER A 61 30.29 10.90 -3.53
CA SER A 61 30.75 11.58 -2.32
C SER A 61 29.59 11.72 -1.32
N ARG A 62 29.82 11.31 -0.07
CA ARG A 62 28.84 11.29 1.03
C ARG A 62 29.06 12.49 1.95
N HIS A 63 27.98 13.09 2.45
CA HIS A 63 28.02 14.14 3.48
C HIS A 63 27.20 13.68 4.69
N ASP A 64 27.86 13.03 5.65
CA ASP A 64 27.16 12.44 6.82
C ASP A 64 26.48 13.51 7.70
N GLU A 65 27.10 14.68 7.88
CA GLU A 65 26.60 15.78 8.74
C GLU A 65 25.21 16.29 8.36
N ASN A 66 24.84 16.23 7.07
CA ASN A 66 23.56 16.71 6.55
C ASN A 66 22.78 15.62 5.78
N MET A 67 23.28 14.38 5.78
CA MET A 67 22.68 13.22 5.12
C MET A 67 22.39 13.46 3.62
N THR A 68 23.35 14.03 2.88
CA THR A 68 23.26 14.28 1.43
C THR A 68 24.39 13.63 0.64
N CYS A 69 24.29 13.64 -0.69
CA CYS A 69 25.29 13.09 -1.59
C CYS A 69 25.64 14.07 -2.72
N SER A 70 26.83 13.89 -3.29
CA SER A 70 27.32 14.67 -4.44
C SER A 70 28.24 13.82 -5.31
N ASN A 71 28.58 14.31 -6.51
CA ASN A 71 29.41 13.59 -7.49
C ASN A 71 28.88 12.19 -7.86
N ALA A 72 27.56 11.99 -7.74
CA ALA A 72 26.93 10.75 -8.15
C ALA A 72 27.04 10.53 -9.67
N PRO A 73 27.16 9.28 -10.15
CA PRO A 73 27.07 8.99 -11.58
C PRO A 73 25.71 9.42 -12.12
N LYS A 74 25.62 9.76 -13.42
CA LYS A 74 24.36 10.16 -14.06
C LYS A 74 23.49 8.97 -14.44
N ASP A 75 23.81 7.80 -13.90
CA ASP A 75 23.41 6.48 -14.39
C ASP A 75 22.52 5.81 -13.34
N ALA A 76 21.27 5.51 -13.60
CA ALA A 76 20.34 6.31 -14.39
C ALA A 76 19.14 6.67 -13.49
N PRO A 77 18.33 7.70 -13.82
CA PRO A 77 16.99 7.84 -13.24
C PRO A 77 16.19 6.53 -13.43
N PHE A 78 15.08 6.36 -12.72
CA PHE A 78 14.17 5.24 -12.98
C PHE A 78 13.55 5.43 -14.40
N GLN A 79 14.18 4.83 -15.42
CA GLN A 79 13.82 5.04 -16.83
C GLN A 79 12.45 4.45 -17.21
N LYS A 80 11.87 3.64 -16.34
CA LYS A 80 10.55 3.04 -16.48
C LYS A 80 9.79 3.24 -15.18
N GLN A 81 8.52 3.63 -15.25
CA GLN A 81 7.64 3.63 -14.09
C GLN A 81 7.34 2.20 -13.65
N ILE A 82 7.24 2.01 -12.34
CA ILE A 82 6.79 0.76 -11.71
C ILE A 82 5.30 0.54 -12.03
N ARG A 83 4.96 -0.71 -12.38
CA ARG A 83 3.58 -1.20 -12.49
C ARG A 83 3.50 -2.51 -11.73
N GLY A 84 3.28 -2.39 -10.43
CA GLY A 84 3.46 -3.49 -9.50
C GLY A 84 2.19 -3.92 -8.76
N VAL A 85 2.30 -5.03 -8.04
CA VAL A 85 1.36 -5.43 -6.99
C VAL A 85 2.11 -5.79 -5.73
N ASN A 86 1.44 -5.69 -4.59
CA ASN A 86 1.91 -6.25 -3.34
C ASN A 86 1.59 -7.75 -3.25
N ILE A 87 2.37 -8.48 -2.45
CA ILE A 87 2.15 -9.90 -2.11
C ILE A 87 1.83 -10.00 -0.59
N GLY A 88 0.85 -9.20 -0.16
CA GLY A 88 0.34 -9.13 1.21
C GLY A 88 -0.46 -10.36 1.63
N GLY A 89 -0.66 -10.52 2.94
CA GLY A 89 -1.24 -11.72 3.55
C GLY A 89 -0.51 -13.02 3.19
N TRP A 90 0.84 -13.02 3.11
CA TRP A 90 1.65 -14.19 2.72
C TRP A 90 2.76 -14.55 3.72
N LEU A 91 3.91 -13.88 3.68
CA LEU A 91 5.01 -14.12 4.65
C LEU A 91 4.80 -13.34 5.96
N VAL A 92 3.92 -12.33 5.91
CA VAL A 92 3.23 -11.72 7.05
C VAL A 92 1.73 -11.94 6.84
N LEU A 93 1.02 -12.40 7.87
CA LEU A 93 -0.41 -12.70 7.83
C LEU A 93 -1.25 -11.48 8.18
N GLU A 94 -2.37 -11.32 7.46
CA GLU A 94 -3.40 -10.32 7.74
C GLU A 94 -4.77 -11.01 7.77
N PRO A 95 -5.54 -10.88 8.87
CA PRO A 95 -6.82 -11.58 9.04
C PRO A 95 -7.84 -11.27 7.95
N TRP A 96 -7.84 -10.03 7.44
CA TRP A 96 -8.83 -9.56 6.47
C TRP A 96 -8.55 -10.02 5.02
N ILE A 97 -7.27 -10.28 4.69
CA ILE A 97 -6.87 -10.81 3.37
C ILE A 97 -7.17 -12.31 3.28
N THR A 98 -6.84 -13.07 4.34
CA THR A 98 -7.04 -14.52 4.43
C THR A 98 -7.92 -14.95 5.62
N PRO A 99 -9.18 -14.49 5.72
CA PRO A 99 -10.05 -14.74 6.88
C PRO A 99 -10.32 -16.23 7.16
N SER A 100 -10.24 -17.09 6.15
CA SER A 100 -10.36 -18.54 6.34
C SER A 100 -9.29 -19.11 7.27
N LEU A 101 -8.12 -18.48 7.38
CA LEU A 101 -7.04 -18.91 8.27
C LEU A 101 -7.33 -18.56 9.74
N PHE A 102 -8.19 -17.58 9.98
CA PHE A 102 -8.46 -17.02 11.32
C PHE A 102 -9.84 -17.42 11.89
N TYR A 103 -10.77 -17.96 11.09
CA TYR A 103 -12.05 -18.50 11.61
C TYR A 103 -11.87 -19.53 12.74
N GLN A 104 -10.74 -20.25 12.79
CA GLN A 104 -10.43 -21.22 13.86
C GLN A 104 -10.33 -20.62 15.27
N PHE A 105 -10.11 -19.31 15.38
CA PHE A 105 -10.00 -18.59 16.67
C PHE A 105 -11.33 -18.01 17.14
N LEU A 106 -12.37 -18.00 16.30
CA LEU A 106 -13.72 -17.58 16.70
C LEU A 106 -14.36 -18.60 17.66
N GLY A 107 -15.13 -18.11 18.61
CA GLY A 107 -15.67 -18.93 19.70
C GLY A 107 -14.59 -19.47 20.64
N ALA A 108 -13.47 -18.76 20.80
CA ALA A 108 -12.45 -19.07 21.80
C ALA A 108 -12.91 -18.78 23.25
N PRO A 109 -13.62 -17.69 23.57
CA PRO A 109 -14.18 -17.45 24.91
C PRO A 109 -14.99 -18.63 25.47
N GLU A 110 -15.84 -19.25 24.65
CA GLU A 110 -16.64 -20.42 25.02
C GLU A 110 -15.80 -21.68 25.29
N ARG A 111 -14.62 -21.79 24.67
CA ARG A 111 -13.71 -22.95 24.76
C ARG A 111 -12.71 -22.82 25.91
N TYR A 112 -12.09 -21.65 26.05
CA TYR A 112 -10.88 -21.44 26.86
C TYR A 112 -11.10 -20.45 28.02
N LYS A 113 -12.16 -19.63 28.01
CA LYS A 113 -12.50 -18.70 29.09
C LYS A 113 -11.34 -17.77 29.43
N ASP A 114 -10.80 -17.85 30.64
CA ASP A 114 -9.69 -17.02 31.13
C ASP A 114 -8.37 -17.31 30.37
N GLU A 115 -8.25 -18.48 29.73
CA GLU A 115 -7.13 -18.88 28.86
C GLU A 115 -7.34 -18.48 27.38
N THR A 116 -8.38 -17.70 27.07
CA THR A 116 -8.64 -17.19 25.69
C THR A 116 -7.49 -16.38 25.09
N PRO A 117 -6.80 -15.47 25.82
CA PRO A 117 -5.71 -14.67 25.23
C PRO A 117 -4.60 -15.52 24.62
N GLN A 118 -4.32 -16.70 25.17
CA GLN A 118 -3.28 -17.63 24.73
C GLN A 118 -3.75 -18.56 23.59
N HIS A 119 -4.99 -18.43 23.12
CA HIS A 119 -5.63 -19.34 22.16
C HIS A 119 -6.33 -18.62 21.00
N VAL A 120 -5.96 -17.36 20.73
CA VAL A 120 -6.51 -16.55 19.63
C VAL A 120 -5.38 -15.93 18.82
N GLY A 121 -5.27 -16.31 17.55
CA GLY A 121 -4.53 -15.56 16.55
C GLY A 121 -5.34 -14.37 16.04
N MET A 122 -4.74 -13.19 16.07
CA MET A 122 -5.27 -11.91 15.57
C MET A 122 -4.32 -11.23 14.57
N ASP A 123 -3.06 -11.70 14.55
CA ASP A 123 -1.95 -11.23 13.72
C ASP A 123 -0.93 -12.39 13.57
N THR A 124 0.24 -12.16 12.98
CA THR A 124 1.24 -13.23 12.76
C THR A 124 1.87 -13.72 14.07
N TYR A 125 2.12 -12.82 15.03
CA TYR A 125 2.70 -13.13 16.34
C TYR A 125 1.77 -14.05 17.13
N THR A 126 0.53 -13.62 17.33
CA THR A 126 -0.48 -14.32 18.13
C THR A 126 -0.96 -15.60 17.44
N PHE A 127 -0.94 -15.68 16.10
CA PHE A 127 -1.13 -16.94 15.38
C PHE A 127 -0.08 -17.99 15.78
N CYS A 128 1.20 -17.59 15.83
CA CYS A 128 2.30 -18.45 16.25
C CYS A 128 2.30 -18.77 17.74
N GLU A 129 1.84 -17.84 18.60
CA GLU A 129 1.67 -18.07 20.03
C GLU A 129 0.53 -19.07 20.30
N ALA A 130 -0.64 -18.88 19.69
CA ALA A 130 -1.84 -19.68 19.93
C ALA A 130 -1.78 -21.12 19.40
N LEU A 131 -1.06 -21.35 18.29
CA LEU A 131 -0.87 -22.69 17.70
C LEU A 131 0.47 -23.35 18.09
N GLY A 132 1.42 -22.57 18.60
CA GLY A 132 2.79 -23.02 18.86
C GLY A 132 3.56 -23.40 17.59
N PRO A 133 4.85 -23.78 17.73
CA PRO A 133 5.75 -23.93 16.59
C PRO A 133 5.35 -25.05 15.62
N LEU A 134 4.82 -26.18 16.10
CA LEU A 134 4.55 -27.34 15.24
C LEU A 134 3.27 -27.19 14.39
N GLU A 135 2.14 -26.83 15.02
CA GLU A 135 0.87 -26.66 14.29
C GLU A 135 0.85 -25.35 13.50
N GLY A 136 1.40 -24.27 14.07
CA GLY A 136 1.59 -23.00 13.35
C GLY A 136 2.39 -23.19 12.07
N ASN A 137 3.52 -23.92 12.11
CA ASN A 137 4.32 -24.19 10.91
C ASN A 137 3.63 -25.12 9.90
N LYS A 138 2.92 -26.14 10.38
CA LYS A 138 2.12 -27.03 9.53
C LYS A 138 1.06 -26.25 8.73
N GLN A 139 0.41 -25.27 9.37
CA GLN A 139 -0.55 -24.40 8.68
C GLN A 139 0.15 -23.36 7.79
N LEU A 140 1.21 -22.69 8.26
CA LEU A 140 1.95 -21.69 7.49
C LEU A 140 2.60 -22.25 6.23
N ARG A 141 3.27 -23.42 6.29
CA ARG A 141 3.83 -24.08 5.08
C ARG A 141 2.76 -24.43 4.05
N ARG A 142 1.55 -24.77 4.50
CA ARG A 142 0.40 -25.01 3.62
C ARG A 142 -0.14 -23.71 3.02
N HIS A 143 -0.29 -22.68 3.85
CA HIS A 143 -0.69 -21.35 3.42
C HIS A 143 0.28 -20.80 2.37
N TRP A 144 1.60 -20.78 2.64
CA TRP A 144 2.57 -20.19 1.70
C TRP A 144 2.60 -20.89 0.33
N SER A 145 2.37 -22.21 0.30
CA SER A 145 2.39 -23.01 -0.93
C SER A 145 1.08 -22.98 -1.72
N THR A 146 -0.02 -22.52 -1.12
CA THR A 146 -1.35 -22.41 -1.76
C THR A 146 -1.78 -20.96 -2.03
N TRP A 147 -1.32 -20.00 -1.23
CA TRP A 147 -1.67 -18.59 -1.36
C TRP A 147 -0.91 -17.90 -2.50
N VAL A 148 0.38 -18.20 -2.70
CA VAL A 148 1.17 -17.64 -3.82
C VAL A 148 1.70 -18.79 -4.68
N THR A 149 0.95 -19.10 -5.74
CA THR A 149 1.26 -20.17 -6.71
C THR A 149 1.98 -19.61 -7.94
N GLU A 150 2.48 -20.49 -8.82
CA GLU A 150 2.94 -20.04 -10.14
C GLU A 150 1.81 -19.41 -10.98
N GLN A 151 0.56 -19.88 -10.82
CA GLN A 151 -0.55 -19.38 -11.64
C GLN A 151 -0.88 -17.93 -11.30
N ASP A 152 -0.81 -17.52 -10.03
CA ASP A 152 -0.96 -16.11 -9.62
C ASP A 152 0.09 -15.22 -10.29
N ILE A 153 1.38 -15.60 -10.21
CA ILE A 153 2.48 -14.84 -10.81
C ILE A 153 2.37 -14.80 -12.34
N ARG A 154 1.89 -15.88 -12.96
CA ARG A 154 1.63 -15.95 -14.39
C ARG A 154 0.47 -15.05 -14.82
N GLU A 155 -0.59 -14.93 -14.03
CA GLU A 155 -1.71 -14.02 -14.31
C GLU A 155 -1.29 -12.54 -14.19
N LEU A 156 -0.50 -12.21 -13.16
CA LEU A 156 0.13 -10.88 -13.03
C LEU A 156 1.04 -10.56 -14.21
N TYR A 157 1.88 -11.50 -14.65
CA TYR A 157 2.68 -11.37 -15.86
C TYR A 157 1.83 -11.15 -17.12
N MET A 158 0.71 -11.87 -17.27
CA MET A 158 -0.23 -11.69 -18.40
C MET A 158 -0.96 -10.34 -18.36
N ALA A 159 -1.06 -9.70 -17.19
CA ALA A 159 -1.51 -8.32 -17.02
C ALA A 159 -0.39 -7.27 -17.21
N ASN A 160 0.80 -7.68 -17.66
CA ASN A 160 2.02 -6.87 -17.81
C ASN A 160 2.51 -6.17 -16.52
N ILE A 161 2.18 -6.71 -15.34
CA ILE A 161 2.83 -6.32 -14.08
C ILE A 161 4.32 -6.61 -14.18
N ASP A 162 5.16 -5.64 -13.80
CA ASP A 162 6.62 -5.77 -13.87
C ASP A 162 7.31 -5.94 -12.51
N SER A 163 6.61 -5.65 -11.41
CA SER A 163 7.19 -5.55 -10.09
C SER A 163 6.29 -6.15 -9.00
N LEU A 164 6.89 -6.82 -8.04
CA LEU A 164 6.25 -7.40 -6.87
C LEU A 164 6.85 -6.75 -5.61
N ARG A 165 6.04 -6.13 -4.76
CA ARG A 165 6.45 -5.70 -3.41
C ARG A 165 6.06 -6.82 -2.44
N VAL A 166 7.03 -7.31 -1.68
CA VAL A 166 6.87 -8.54 -0.90
C VAL A 166 7.07 -8.22 0.58
N PRO A 167 5.98 -8.07 1.35
CA PRO A 167 5.99 -8.01 2.79
C PRO A 167 6.72 -9.21 3.41
N VAL A 168 7.73 -8.93 4.24
CA VAL A 168 8.49 -9.91 5.03
C VAL A 168 8.72 -9.41 6.45
N GLY A 169 8.82 -10.34 7.41
CA GLY A 169 9.17 -10.03 8.79
C GLY A 169 10.67 -10.14 9.06
N ASP A 170 11.20 -9.31 9.96
CA ASP A 170 12.62 -9.34 10.35
C ASP A 170 13.03 -10.67 11.02
N TRP A 171 12.09 -11.35 11.68
CA TRP A 171 12.25 -12.69 12.25
C TRP A 171 12.74 -13.74 11.25
N MET A 172 12.54 -13.55 9.94
CA MET A 172 13.03 -14.44 8.90
C MET A 172 14.57 -14.52 8.88
N TRP A 173 15.27 -13.40 9.15
CA TRP A 173 16.74 -13.33 9.19
C TRP A 173 17.31 -13.19 10.61
N ARG A 174 16.49 -12.77 11.58
CA ARG A 174 16.83 -12.65 13.01
C ARG A 174 15.77 -13.39 13.84
N PRO A 175 15.80 -14.73 13.96
CA PRO A 175 14.69 -15.46 14.59
C PRO A 175 14.51 -15.16 16.08
N TYR A 176 13.28 -14.85 16.49
CA TYR A 176 12.86 -14.70 17.89
C TYR A 176 11.46 -15.31 18.13
N GLY A 177 11.11 -15.58 19.39
CA GLY A 177 9.81 -16.16 19.74
C GLY A 177 8.65 -15.15 19.62
N PRO A 178 7.44 -15.57 19.21
CA PRO A 178 6.98 -16.94 18.96
C PRO A 178 7.27 -17.46 17.53
N TYR A 179 7.92 -16.66 16.68
CA TYR A 179 8.15 -16.99 15.27
C TYR A 179 9.11 -18.17 15.05
N VAL A 180 10.06 -18.42 15.95
CA VAL A 180 10.97 -19.59 15.91
C VAL A 180 10.16 -20.90 15.90
N GLY A 181 10.48 -21.80 14.98
CA GLY A 181 9.73 -23.04 14.74
C GLY A 181 8.47 -22.80 13.93
N CYS A 182 7.63 -21.84 14.34
CA CYS A 182 6.38 -21.50 13.66
C CYS A 182 6.61 -21.02 12.21
N THR A 183 7.60 -20.17 11.98
CA THR A 183 7.88 -19.53 10.68
C THR A 183 9.03 -20.18 9.90
N ASP A 184 9.64 -21.23 10.44
CA ASP A 184 10.73 -21.97 9.80
C ASP A 184 10.27 -22.50 8.43
N GLY A 185 10.88 -22.04 7.34
CA GLY A 185 10.39 -22.32 5.98
C GLY A 185 10.08 -21.09 5.13
N ALA A 186 9.95 -19.92 5.76
CA ALA A 186 9.56 -18.68 5.09
C ALA A 186 10.60 -18.22 4.03
N ILE A 187 11.89 -18.37 4.30
CA ILE A 187 12.96 -18.01 3.34
C ILE A 187 12.89 -18.91 2.09
N GLU A 188 12.70 -20.23 2.24
CA GLU A 188 12.60 -21.12 1.08
C GLU A 188 11.37 -20.82 0.21
N GLN A 189 10.31 -20.24 0.79
CA GLN A 189 9.15 -19.75 0.03
C GLN A 189 9.43 -18.42 -0.67
N PHE A 190 10.14 -17.50 -0.01
CA PHE A 190 10.62 -16.26 -0.62
C PHE A 190 11.56 -16.55 -1.81
N ASP A 191 12.51 -17.47 -1.65
CA ASP A 191 13.42 -17.92 -2.73
C ASP A 191 12.64 -18.54 -3.91
N ARG A 192 11.57 -19.31 -3.63
CA ARG A 192 10.66 -19.82 -4.66
C ARG A 192 10.00 -18.68 -5.45
N LEU A 193 9.57 -17.60 -4.78
CA LEU A 193 9.04 -16.43 -5.46
C LEU A 193 10.11 -15.69 -6.27
N LEU A 194 11.35 -15.56 -5.78
CA LEU A 194 12.45 -14.99 -6.59
C LEU A 194 12.71 -15.81 -7.86
N GLY A 195 12.62 -17.15 -7.78
CA GLY A 195 12.71 -18.03 -8.94
C GLY A 195 11.57 -17.82 -9.96
N LEU A 196 10.34 -17.59 -9.48
CA LEU A 196 9.19 -17.26 -10.33
C LEU A 196 9.32 -15.86 -10.96
N ALA A 197 9.72 -14.85 -10.18
CA ALA A 197 9.97 -13.50 -10.68
C ALA A 197 11.05 -13.50 -11.78
N ALA A 198 12.16 -14.21 -11.56
CA ALA A 198 13.21 -14.40 -12.57
C ALA A 198 12.69 -15.11 -13.84
N LYS A 199 11.85 -16.13 -13.71
CA LYS A 199 11.23 -16.87 -14.82
C LYS A 199 10.30 -16.00 -15.67
N TYR A 200 9.56 -15.09 -15.05
CA TYR A 200 8.63 -14.17 -15.72
C TYR A 200 9.24 -12.77 -16.01
N GLY A 201 10.52 -12.56 -15.72
CA GLY A 201 11.23 -11.29 -15.97
C GLY A 201 10.84 -10.12 -15.04
N MET A 202 10.11 -10.41 -13.98
CA MET A 202 9.59 -9.45 -13.01
C MET A 202 10.66 -9.05 -11.98
N LYS A 203 10.46 -7.90 -11.33
CA LYS A 203 11.31 -7.38 -10.25
C LYS A 203 10.68 -7.56 -8.89
N VAL A 204 11.53 -7.65 -7.85
CA VAL A 204 11.09 -7.81 -6.46
C VAL A 204 11.65 -6.66 -5.61
N LEU A 205 10.75 -5.98 -4.91
CA LEU A 205 11.06 -5.13 -3.77
C LEU A 205 10.86 -5.95 -2.49
N ILE A 206 11.92 -6.09 -1.71
CA ILE A 206 11.85 -6.71 -0.37
C ILE A 206 11.37 -5.63 0.59
N ASP A 207 10.26 -5.84 1.28
CA ASP A 207 9.71 -4.88 2.22
C ASP A 207 9.71 -5.44 3.64
N LEU A 208 10.53 -4.86 4.51
CA LEU A 208 10.55 -5.18 5.94
C LEU A 208 9.28 -4.61 6.60
N HIS A 209 8.22 -5.39 6.46
CA HIS A 209 6.85 -5.00 6.72
C HIS A 209 6.47 -5.16 8.20
N ALA A 210 7.18 -6.04 8.90
CA ALA A 210 6.93 -6.41 10.29
C ALA A 210 8.26 -6.51 11.06
N LEU A 211 8.36 -5.81 12.20
CA LEU A 211 9.61 -5.59 12.95
C LEU A 211 9.47 -5.87 14.45
N GLU A 212 10.59 -6.22 15.10
CA GLU A 212 10.65 -6.47 16.55
C GLU A 212 10.09 -5.28 17.36
N GLY A 213 8.96 -5.49 18.04
CA GLY A 213 8.28 -4.47 18.84
C GLY A 213 7.29 -3.57 18.09
N SER A 214 7.01 -3.83 16.81
CA SER A 214 6.06 -3.11 15.93
C SER A 214 6.36 -1.62 15.70
N GLN A 215 6.34 -1.21 14.43
CA GLN A 215 6.55 0.18 14.00
C GLN A 215 5.27 1.01 13.85
N ASN A 216 4.08 0.40 13.97
CA ASN A 216 2.78 1.09 13.84
C ASN A 216 1.67 0.65 14.80
N GLY A 217 1.86 -0.48 15.50
CA GLY A 217 0.86 -1.10 16.37
C GLY A 217 -0.28 -1.82 15.64
N LEU A 218 -0.18 -2.06 14.33
CA LEU A 218 -1.19 -2.75 13.51
C LEU A 218 -0.86 -4.23 13.35
N ASP A 219 -1.87 -5.05 13.07
CA ASP A 219 -1.75 -6.47 12.72
C ASP A 219 -0.83 -6.70 11.51
N ASN A 220 -0.85 -5.80 10.51
CA ASN A 220 0.07 -5.85 9.37
C ASN A 220 1.56 -5.81 9.77
N SER A 221 1.93 -5.24 10.93
CA SER A 221 3.31 -5.28 11.45
C SER A 221 3.68 -6.59 12.15
N GLY A 222 2.87 -7.62 11.96
CA GLY A 222 2.98 -8.91 12.63
C GLY A 222 2.42 -8.92 14.06
N LEU A 223 2.26 -7.76 14.72
CA LEU A 223 1.77 -7.65 16.09
C LEU A 223 0.90 -6.39 16.32
N GLY A 224 -0.39 -6.60 16.61
CA GLY A 224 -1.34 -5.61 17.09
C GLY A 224 -1.04 -5.17 18.53
N LEU A 225 0.02 -4.37 18.69
CA LEU A 225 0.67 -4.12 19.98
C LEU A 225 -0.23 -3.41 21.00
N GLU A 226 -0.15 -3.92 22.24
CA GLU A 226 -0.91 -3.48 23.43
C GLU A 226 -2.43 -3.70 23.33
N THR A 227 -2.82 -4.89 22.84
CA THR A 227 -4.18 -5.41 22.97
C THR A 227 -4.49 -5.78 24.44
N ILE A 228 -5.38 -5.01 25.07
CA ILE A 228 -5.78 -5.16 26.48
C ILE A 228 -7.01 -6.06 26.58
N TRP A 229 -6.81 -7.30 27.02
CA TRP A 229 -7.88 -8.24 27.33
C TRP A 229 -8.63 -7.85 28.61
N ARG A 230 -9.95 -8.06 28.64
CA ARG A 230 -10.80 -7.90 29.84
C ARG A 230 -11.76 -9.07 29.97
N THR A 231 -11.92 -9.57 31.19
CA THR A 231 -12.99 -10.51 31.54
C THR A 231 -14.18 -9.79 32.16
N LYS A 232 -15.32 -10.46 32.23
CA LYS A 232 -16.51 -9.99 32.94
C LYS A 232 -16.31 -9.81 34.46
N ALA A 233 -15.22 -10.33 35.03
CA ALA A 233 -14.86 -10.17 36.44
C ALA A 233 -14.01 -8.91 36.71
N ASP A 234 -13.38 -8.33 35.67
CA ASP A 234 -12.53 -7.13 35.79
C ASP A 234 -13.33 -5.82 35.74
N LEU A 235 -14.64 -5.92 35.50
CA LEU A 235 -15.55 -4.78 35.32
C LEU A 235 -16.17 -4.33 36.65
N PRO A 236 -16.38 -3.01 36.86
CA PRO A 236 -17.28 -2.52 37.90
C PRO A 236 -18.68 -3.11 37.73
N ALA A 237 -19.30 -3.55 38.84
CA ALA A 237 -20.63 -4.17 38.84
C ALA A 237 -21.78 -3.22 38.45
N ASP A 238 -21.46 -1.94 38.27
CA ASP A 238 -22.30 -0.80 37.89
C ASP A 238 -21.91 -0.19 36.53
N SER A 239 -21.07 -0.87 35.73
CA SER A 239 -20.65 -0.40 34.40
C SER A 239 -21.80 -0.39 33.37
N GLU A 240 -22.17 0.80 32.87
CA GLU A 240 -23.13 0.99 31.77
C GLU A 240 -22.51 0.73 30.36
N GLU A 241 -21.43 -0.06 30.28
CA GLU A 241 -20.79 -0.43 29.00
C GLU A 241 -21.76 -1.37 28.23
N THR A 242 -22.09 -1.05 26.97
CA THR A 242 -23.23 -1.66 26.26
C THR A 242 -22.84 -2.94 25.51
N TRP A 243 -22.58 -3.99 26.30
CA TRP A 243 -22.24 -5.34 25.83
C TRP A 243 -23.19 -5.86 24.74
N GLN A 244 -22.63 -6.31 23.62
CA GLN A 244 -23.40 -6.99 22.58
C GLN A 244 -23.86 -8.37 23.07
N ALA A 245 -24.91 -8.89 22.44
CA ALA A 245 -25.61 -10.10 22.88
C ALA A 245 -24.72 -11.36 22.96
N GLY A 246 -23.61 -11.41 22.20
CA GLY A 246 -22.61 -12.48 22.28
C GLY A 246 -21.64 -12.33 23.46
N GLU A 247 -21.19 -11.12 23.76
CA GLU A 247 -20.21 -10.83 24.82
C GLU A 247 -20.79 -11.10 26.20
N ALA A 248 -22.05 -10.73 26.41
CA ALA A 248 -22.76 -10.93 27.67
C ALA A 248 -22.84 -12.41 28.12
N ALA A 249 -22.77 -13.35 27.16
CA ALA A 249 -22.84 -14.79 27.38
C ALA A 249 -21.48 -15.45 27.64
N THR A 250 -20.38 -14.86 27.18
CA THR A 250 -19.03 -15.46 27.23
C THR A 250 -18.11 -14.78 28.23
N GLY A 251 -18.19 -13.45 28.35
CA GLY A 251 -17.46 -12.67 29.34
C GLY A 251 -15.98 -12.46 29.08
N THR A 252 -15.54 -12.44 27.81
CA THR A 252 -14.17 -12.05 27.43
C THR A 252 -14.18 -11.16 26.18
N THR A 253 -13.50 -10.03 26.26
CA THR A 253 -13.32 -9.03 25.19
C THR A 253 -11.86 -8.53 25.20
N PHE A 254 -11.47 -7.73 24.21
CA PHE A 254 -10.22 -6.98 24.22
C PHE A 254 -10.43 -5.54 23.73
N SER A 255 -9.43 -4.69 23.96
CA SER A 255 -9.36 -3.36 23.39
C SER A 255 -7.97 -3.12 22.81
N HIS A 256 -7.91 -2.75 21.53
CA HIS A 256 -6.66 -2.43 20.81
C HIS A 256 -6.60 -0.95 20.45
N TRP A 257 -7.61 -0.43 19.75
CA TRP A 257 -7.56 0.93 19.18
C TRP A 257 -7.39 2.07 20.19
N ALA A 258 -7.79 1.87 21.45
CA ALA A 258 -7.60 2.85 22.52
C ALA A 258 -6.17 2.87 23.10
N SER A 259 -5.47 1.73 23.01
CA SER A 259 -4.12 1.51 23.57
C SER A 259 -3.03 1.36 22.50
N ARG A 260 -3.38 1.32 21.21
CA ARG A 260 -2.46 1.12 20.07
C ARG A 260 -1.22 2.01 20.16
N LYS A 261 -0.05 1.38 20.24
CA LYS A 261 1.26 2.02 20.19
C LYS A 261 2.24 1.26 19.30
N ALA A 262 3.40 1.86 19.02
CA ALA A 262 4.51 1.22 18.31
C ALA A 262 5.80 1.32 19.14
N GLU A 263 6.43 0.19 19.47
CA GLU A 263 7.63 0.15 20.33
C GLU A 263 8.90 -0.36 19.62
N TRP A 264 8.91 -0.48 18.28
CA TRP A 264 10.14 -0.76 17.52
C TRP A 264 11.23 0.31 17.77
N MET A 265 10.89 1.60 17.62
CA MET A 265 11.88 2.68 17.74
C MET A 265 12.16 3.12 19.20
N GLY A 266 11.36 2.72 20.18
CA GLY A 266 11.47 3.23 21.54
C GLY A 266 10.25 2.94 22.42
N LYS A 267 10.30 3.36 23.69
CA LYS A 267 9.14 3.27 24.59
C LYS A 267 8.17 4.42 24.33
N PHE A 268 7.01 4.14 23.73
CA PHE A 268 5.96 5.13 23.57
C PHE A 268 5.17 5.36 24.86
N ASP A 269 4.66 6.58 25.03
CA ASP A 269 3.83 7.00 26.15
C ASP A 269 2.46 7.46 25.64
N LEU A 270 1.40 6.78 26.08
CA LEU A 270 0.05 6.97 25.56
C LEU A 270 -0.61 8.28 25.98
N ASP A 271 -0.18 8.91 27.08
CA ASP A 271 -0.79 10.15 27.58
C ASP A 271 -0.16 11.39 26.90
N SER A 272 1.17 11.43 26.82
CA SER A 272 1.92 12.51 26.17
C SER A 272 2.02 12.38 24.64
N LYS A 273 1.64 11.22 24.09
CA LYS A 273 1.78 10.84 22.67
C LYS A 273 3.22 10.99 22.14
N ALA A 274 4.20 10.70 22.98
CA ALA A 274 5.63 10.88 22.70
C ALA A 274 6.46 9.63 23.03
N TYR A 275 7.69 9.57 22.50
CA TYR A 275 8.66 8.55 22.87
C TYR A 275 9.45 8.98 24.12
N SER A 276 9.29 8.23 25.20
CA SER A 276 9.94 8.47 26.50
C SER A 276 11.40 7.99 26.54
N ALA A 277 11.77 7.04 25.68
CA ALA A 277 13.13 6.56 25.44
C ALA A 277 13.23 5.98 24.02
N LEU A 278 14.42 6.02 23.41
CA LEU A 278 14.70 5.39 22.12
C LEU A 278 15.38 4.03 22.30
N TYR A 279 15.06 3.07 21.41
CA TYR A 279 15.64 1.73 21.40
C TYR A 279 16.61 1.59 20.23
N TRP A 280 17.76 2.27 20.30
CA TRP A 280 18.79 2.23 19.25
C TRP A 280 19.16 0.79 18.85
N HIS A 281 19.28 -0.12 19.82
CA HIS A 281 19.56 -1.54 19.59
C HIS A 281 18.53 -2.28 18.69
N ARG A 282 17.27 -1.79 18.59
CA ARG A 282 16.27 -2.31 17.63
C ARG A 282 16.46 -1.73 16.23
N LEU A 283 16.87 -0.48 16.13
CA LEU A 283 17.22 0.12 14.83
C LEU A 283 18.47 -0.56 14.26
N ASP A 284 19.48 -0.80 15.10
CA ASP A 284 20.69 -1.56 14.74
C ASP A 284 20.33 -3.00 14.35
N ALA A 285 19.44 -3.67 15.09
CA ALA A 285 18.93 -5.00 14.74
C ALA A 285 18.26 -5.03 13.35
N THR A 286 17.44 -4.04 13.01
CA THR A 286 16.84 -3.94 11.67
C THR A 286 17.89 -3.63 10.61
N LEU A 287 18.93 -2.85 10.90
CA LEU A 287 20.08 -2.64 10.01
C LEU A 287 20.90 -3.93 9.79
N ASP A 288 21.03 -4.79 10.80
CA ASP A 288 21.66 -6.11 10.68
C ASP A 288 20.85 -7.02 9.75
N VAL A 289 19.51 -6.99 9.83
CA VAL A 289 18.63 -7.72 8.91
C VAL A 289 18.72 -7.16 7.49
N VAL A 290 18.76 -5.84 7.30
CA VAL A 290 19.04 -5.21 6.00
C VAL A 290 20.40 -5.65 5.44
N ARG A 291 21.42 -5.82 6.29
CA ARG A 291 22.74 -6.34 5.91
C ARG A 291 22.67 -7.81 5.46
N ALA A 292 21.95 -8.65 6.20
CA ALA A 292 21.76 -10.07 5.88
C ALA A 292 21.00 -10.26 4.56
N ILE A 293 19.93 -9.49 4.34
CA ILE A 293 19.17 -9.46 3.07
C ILE A 293 20.07 -9.07 1.90
N ALA A 294 20.88 -8.02 2.03
CA ALA A 294 21.82 -7.61 1.00
C ALA A 294 22.90 -8.68 0.73
N GLN A 295 23.41 -9.32 1.77
CA GLN A 295 24.41 -10.39 1.64
C GLN A 295 23.84 -11.63 0.94
N ALA A 296 22.61 -12.02 1.23
CA ALA A 296 21.94 -13.16 0.60
C ALA A 296 21.54 -12.89 -0.87
N TYR A 297 21.06 -11.69 -1.18
CA TYR A 297 20.33 -11.43 -2.43
C TYR A 297 20.95 -10.40 -3.39
N SER A 298 22.04 -9.71 -3.03
CA SER A 298 22.69 -8.68 -3.88
C SER A 298 23.01 -9.14 -5.31
N THR A 299 23.31 -10.43 -5.51
CA THR A 299 23.58 -11.03 -6.83
C THR A 299 22.33 -11.52 -7.57
N ASN A 300 21.16 -11.55 -6.93
CA ASN A 300 19.93 -12.05 -7.54
C ASN A 300 19.30 -10.95 -8.42
N ALA A 301 19.34 -11.16 -9.74
CA ALA A 301 18.87 -10.21 -10.74
C ALA A 301 17.34 -9.94 -10.72
N ALA A 302 16.53 -10.71 -9.97
CA ALA A 302 15.12 -10.39 -9.73
C ALA A 302 14.96 -9.27 -8.70
N VAL A 303 15.78 -9.22 -7.65
CA VAL A 303 15.65 -8.20 -6.59
C VAL A 303 16.14 -6.85 -7.10
N MET A 304 15.28 -5.83 -7.02
CA MET A 304 15.63 -4.46 -7.42
C MET A 304 16.00 -3.56 -6.25
N GLY A 305 15.66 -3.92 -5.02
CA GLY A 305 15.90 -3.09 -3.85
C GLY A 305 15.19 -3.59 -2.59
N VAL A 306 15.33 -2.79 -1.54
CA VAL A 306 14.73 -3.04 -0.22
C VAL A 306 14.08 -1.76 0.32
N GLN A 307 12.98 -1.95 1.05
CA GLN A 307 12.31 -1.00 1.94
C GLN A 307 12.59 -1.50 3.37
N PRO A 308 13.27 -0.71 4.23
CA PRO A 308 13.81 -1.21 5.49
C PRO A 308 12.82 -1.12 6.66
N VAL A 309 11.67 -0.49 6.45
CA VAL A 309 10.54 -0.44 7.37
C VAL A 309 9.29 0.00 6.59
N ASN A 310 8.21 -0.79 6.66
CA ASN A 310 6.89 -0.37 6.20
C ASN A 310 6.21 0.53 7.24
N GLU A 311 5.43 1.54 6.81
CA GLU A 311 4.50 2.27 7.68
C GLU A 311 4.99 2.67 9.11
N PRO A 312 6.22 3.20 9.33
CA PRO A 312 6.55 3.74 10.64
C PRO A 312 5.57 4.88 10.97
N TRP A 313 4.76 4.73 12.02
CA TRP A 313 3.56 5.56 12.25
C TRP A 313 3.84 7.06 12.44
N GLN A 314 2.78 7.88 12.40
CA GLN A 314 2.87 9.35 12.39
C GLN A 314 3.60 9.96 13.59
N PHE A 315 3.69 9.25 14.71
CA PHE A 315 4.40 9.69 15.92
C PHE A 315 5.90 9.33 15.94
N THR A 316 6.41 8.60 14.94
CA THR A 316 7.84 8.23 14.86
C THR A 316 8.72 9.48 14.87
N PRO A 317 9.75 9.58 15.74
CA PRO A 317 10.68 10.72 15.76
C PRO A 317 11.47 10.83 14.45
N ILE A 318 11.22 11.89 13.69
CA ILE A 318 11.72 12.00 12.30
C ILE A 318 13.25 12.11 12.20
N GLY A 319 13.92 12.65 13.21
CA GLY A 319 15.40 12.71 13.27
C GLY A 319 16.03 11.31 13.32
N PRO A 320 15.73 10.51 14.37
CA PRO A 320 16.10 9.10 14.43
C PRO A 320 15.70 8.27 13.19
N LEU A 321 14.48 8.44 12.67
CA LEU A 321 14.03 7.72 11.47
C LEU A 321 14.87 8.06 10.22
N LYS A 322 15.17 9.34 9.98
CA LYS A 322 16.07 9.76 8.89
C LYS A 322 17.49 9.22 9.08
N ARG A 323 17.98 9.18 10.32
CA ARG A 323 19.30 8.60 10.63
C ARG A 323 19.33 7.10 10.30
N PHE A 324 18.31 6.34 10.71
CA PHE A 324 18.14 4.94 10.34
C PHE A 324 18.11 4.74 8.81
N TYR A 325 17.32 5.54 8.08
CA TYR A 325 17.31 5.51 6.62
C TYR A 325 18.68 5.85 5.99
N TRP A 326 19.45 6.77 6.57
CA TRP A 326 20.80 7.13 6.10
C TRP A 326 21.84 6.03 6.34
N GLU A 327 21.84 5.37 7.51
CA GLU A 327 22.72 4.25 7.79
C GLU A 327 22.39 3.04 6.91
N GLY A 328 21.10 2.69 6.78
CA GLY A 328 20.66 1.61 5.91
C GLY A 328 20.99 1.83 4.43
N TYR A 329 20.86 3.07 3.94
CA TYR A 329 21.31 3.44 2.60
C TYR A 329 22.81 3.19 2.41
N LYS A 330 23.64 3.52 3.42
CA LYS A 330 25.09 3.26 3.38
C LYS A 330 25.41 1.77 3.40
N VAL A 331 24.67 0.94 4.15
CA VAL A 331 24.78 -0.53 4.11
C VAL A 331 24.49 -1.06 2.70
N ILE A 332 23.35 -0.68 2.11
CA ILE A 332 22.97 -1.12 0.76
C ILE A 332 23.93 -0.62 -0.31
N LYS A 333 24.41 0.63 -0.27
CA LYS A 333 25.34 1.13 -1.29
C LYS A 333 26.75 0.56 -1.22
N ARG A 334 27.15 -0.07 -0.09
CA ARG A 334 28.39 -0.87 0.03
C ARG A 334 28.23 -2.32 -0.45
N ARG A 335 27.06 -2.94 -0.23
CA ARG A 335 26.86 -4.39 -0.42
C ARG A 335 26.03 -4.75 -1.68
N ALA A 336 25.17 -3.85 -2.13
CA ALA A 336 24.34 -3.97 -3.33
C ALA A 336 24.19 -2.62 -4.06
N PRO A 337 25.26 -2.02 -4.62
CA PRO A 337 25.24 -0.64 -5.12
C PRO A 337 24.18 -0.35 -6.20
N GLY A 338 23.85 -1.36 -7.02
CA GLY A 338 22.81 -1.29 -8.05
C GLY A 338 21.36 -1.33 -7.54
N TRP A 339 21.14 -1.79 -6.29
CA TRP A 339 19.81 -1.81 -5.68
C TRP A 339 19.27 -0.40 -5.42
N LYS A 340 17.95 -0.29 -5.44
CA LYS A 340 17.19 0.89 -5.03
C LYS A 340 16.91 0.85 -3.53
N TRP A 341 16.79 2.02 -2.92
CA TRP A 341 16.49 2.20 -1.50
C TRP A 341 15.16 2.90 -1.35
N PHE A 342 14.15 2.19 -0.87
CA PHE A 342 12.80 2.69 -0.65
C PHE A 342 12.64 3.13 0.81
N MET A 343 11.87 4.19 1.05
CA MET A 343 11.68 4.76 2.39
C MET A 343 10.23 5.22 2.53
N HIS A 344 9.47 4.66 3.48
CA HIS A 344 8.10 5.11 3.70
C HIS A 344 8.05 6.53 4.29
N ASP A 345 7.13 7.37 3.81
CA ASP A 345 6.96 8.79 4.19
C ASP A 345 6.56 9.03 5.66
N SER A 346 6.29 7.95 6.40
CA SER A 346 5.90 7.94 7.81
C SER A 346 4.59 8.71 8.07
N PHE A 347 3.60 8.52 7.19
CA PHE A 347 2.29 9.18 7.11
C PHE A 347 2.39 10.71 6.96
N ARG A 348 3.51 11.21 6.42
CA ARG A 348 3.91 12.62 6.46
C ARG A 348 4.55 13.09 5.15
N LEU A 349 3.84 12.89 4.04
CA LEU A 349 4.19 13.41 2.71
C LEU A 349 4.00 14.94 2.58
N HIS A 350 4.74 15.74 3.34
CA HIS A 350 4.80 17.20 3.18
C HIS A 350 6.22 17.72 2.95
N SER A 351 6.40 18.63 1.99
CA SER A 351 7.71 18.94 1.42
C SER A 351 8.70 19.54 2.42
N GLY A 352 8.22 20.27 3.43
CA GLY A 352 9.03 20.77 4.54
C GLY A 352 9.74 19.68 5.36
N LEU A 353 9.28 18.43 5.33
CA LEU A 353 9.93 17.31 6.01
C LEU A 353 11.05 16.70 5.17
N TRP A 354 10.82 16.48 3.87
CA TRP A 354 11.68 15.63 3.04
C TRP A 354 12.66 16.39 2.12
N ARG A 355 12.39 17.66 1.75
CA ARG A 355 13.11 18.44 0.72
C ARG A 355 14.64 18.54 0.87
N HIS A 356 15.18 18.40 2.07
CA HIS A 356 16.64 18.49 2.32
C HIS A 356 17.31 17.14 2.58
N PHE A 357 16.55 16.07 2.83
CA PHE A 357 17.09 14.76 3.18
C PHE A 357 17.51 13.97 1.93
N MET A 358 18.67 13.32 1.96
CA MET A 358 19.21 12.49 0.87
C MET A 358 19.29 13.18 -0.50
N ARG A 359 19.35 14.51 -0.51
CA ARG A 359 19.46 15.30 -1.74
C ARG A 359 20.72 14.89 -2.52
N GLY A 360 20.54 14.58 -3.80
CA GLY A 360 21.62 14.14 -4.70
C GLY A 360 22.06 12.67 -4.54
N CYS A 361 21.41 11.87 -3.68
CA CYS A 361 21.77 10.48 -3.46
C CYS A 361 21.20 9.54 -4.55
N PRO A 362 22.04 8.77 -5.27
CA PRO A 362 21.58 7.95 -6.38
C PRO A 362 20.76 6.73 -5.95
N GLY A 363 19.65 6.50 -6.65
CA GLY A 363 18.82 5.30 -6.48
C GLY A 363 18.04 5.22 -5.17
N ILE A 364 17.61 6.37 -4.63
CA ILE A 364 16.57 6.45 -3.59
C ILE A 364 15.17 6.47 -4.21
N MET A 365 14.16 6.14 -3.41
CA MET A 365 12.74 6.31 -3.67
C MET A 365 12.05 6.63 -2.34
N LEU A 366 11.17 7.63 -2.31
CA LEU A 366 10.22 7.81 -1.23
C LEU A 366 8.96 7.01 -1.58
N ASP A 367 8.37 6.37 -0.58
CA ASP A 367 7.18 5.56 -0.70
C ASP A 367 6.03 6.19 0.09
N THR A 368 4.83 6.20 -0.50
CA THR A 368 3.62 6.79 0.08
C THR A 368 2.40 5.90 -0.17
N HIS A 369 1.57 5.74 0.85
CA HIS A 369 0.38 4.90 0.81
C HIS A 369 -0.87 5.78 0.66
N ILE A 370 -1.66 5.56 -0.40
CA ILE A 370 -2.78 6.45 -0.75
C ILE A 370 -4.09 5.67 -0.86
N TYR A 371 -4.82 5.66 0.25
CA TYR A 371 -6.12 5.01 0.40
C TYR A 371 -7.28 6.00 0.48
N GLN A 372 -8.48 5.50 0.21
CA GLN A 372 -9.74 6.26 0.35
C GLN A 372 -10.80 5.53 1.21
N ALA A 373 -10.49 4.32 1.71
CA ALA A 373 -11.39 3.51 2.52
C ALA A 373 -11.82 4.18 3.84
N TRP A 374 -10.97 5.06 4.39
CA TRP A 374 -11.23 5.84 5.60
C TRP A 374 -11.69 7.28 5.31
N ASN A 375 -12.01 7.63 4.06
CA ASN A 375 -12.68 8.89 3.75
C ASN A 375 -14.12 8.89 4.30
N ARG A 376 -14.72 10.08 4.44
CA ARG A 376 -16.14 10.18 4.76
C ARG A 376 -17.00 9.64 3.61
N PRO A 377 -18.11 8.93 3.90
CA PRO A 377 -19.09 8.55 2.88
C PRO A 377 -19.57 9.78 2.11
N SER A 378 -19.58 9.68 0.79
CA SER A 378 -19.98 10.76 -0.11
C SER A 378 -20.25 10.19 -1.51
N GLU A 379 -20.64 11.02 -2.46
CA GLU A 379 -20.86 10.58 -3.84
C GLU A 379 -19.54 10.22 -4.57
N PRO A 380 -19.56 9.36 -5.61
CA PRO A 380 -18.37 8.92 -6.35
C PRO A 380 -17.46 10.06 -6.83
N GLU A 381 -18.05 11.21 -7.18
CA GLU A 381 -17.37 12.42 -7.64
C GLU A 381 -16.36 12.96 -6.60
N VAL A 382 -16.60 12.77 -5.30
CA VAL A 382 -15.65 13.14 -4.24
C VAL A 382 -14.43 12.22 -4.23
N PHE A 383 -14.62 10.91 -4.49
CA PHE A 383 -13.52 9.96 -4.63
C PHE A 383 -12.72 10.19 -5.91
N TYR A 384 -13.40 10.51 -7.02
CA TYR A 384 -12.78 10.90 -8.30
C TYR A 384 -11.89 12.13 -8.16
N THR A 385 -12.44 13.20 -7.56
CA THR A 385 -11.75 14.48 -7.42
C THR A 385 -10.62 14.44 -6.39
N ASN A 386 -10.75 13.65 -5.31
CA ASN A 386 -9.64 13.34 -4.41
C ASN A 386 -8.52 12.64 -5.19
N ALA A 387 -8.81 11.52 -5.89
CA ALA A 387 -7.82 10.75 -6.62
C ALA A 387 -7.06 11.61 -7.66
N CYS A 388 -7.79 12.38 -8.47
CA CYS A 388 -7.20 13.29 -9.45
C CYS A 388 -6.34 14.40 -8.84
N ALA A 389 -6.57 14.80 -7.58
CA ALA A 389 -5.81 15.86 -6.93
C ALA A 389 -4.45 15.37 -6.38
N GLN A 390 -4.32 14.11 -5.97
CA GLN A 390 -3.10 13.57 -5.33
C GLN A 390 -1.83 13.77 -6.16
N LYS A 391 -1.96 13.77 -7.49
CA LYS A 391 -0.86 13.99 -8.43
C LYS A 391 -0.13 15.32 -8.29
N HIS A 392 -0.79 16.34 -7.72
CA HIS A 392 -0.14 17.63 -7.48
C HIS A 392 0.97 17.51 -6.43
N THR A 393 0.72 16.77 -5.35
CA THR A 393 1.72 16.45 -4.32
C THR A 393 2.83 15.59 -4.90
N ILE A 394 2.48 14.53 -5.64
CA ILE A 394 3.44 13.62 -6.28
C ILE A 394 4.36 14.39 -7.24
N ALA A 395 3.80 15.27 -8.10
CA ALA A 395 4.57 16.08 -9.04
C ALA A 395 5.48 17.12 -8.35
N GLU A 396 5.06 17.76 -7.23
CA GLU A 396 5.95 18.66 -6.47
C GLU A 396 7.19 17.91 -5.98
N TYR A 397 7.01 16.67 -5.51
CA TYR A 397 8.12 15.84 -5.03
C TYR A 397 9.08 15.44 -6.13
N GLU A 398 8.56 14.97 -7.27
CA GLU A 398 9.36 14.56 -8.42
C GLU A 398 10.18 15.73 -9.00
N ASP A 399 9.57 16.91 -9.15
CA ASP A 399 10.23 18.07 -9.74
C ASP A 399 11.25 18.75 -8.80
N GLN A 400 11.09 18.64 -7.47
CA GLN A 400 11.81 19.49 -6.51
C GLN A 400 12.48 18.78 -5.32
N ILE A 401 12.19 17.50 -5.04
CA ILE A 401 12.54 16.84 -3.78
C ILE A 401 13.27 15.51 -4.02
N MET A 402 12.53 14.45 -4.37
CA MET A 402 13.04 13.11 -4.66
C MET A 402 11.97 12.26 -5.36
N PRO A 403 12.36 11.19 -6.08
CA PRO A 403 11.45 10.19 -6.64
C PRO A 403 10.40 9.69 -5.64
N VAL A 404 9.15 9.54 -6.08
CA VAL A 404 8.01 8.99 -5.30
C VAL A 404 7.38 7.81 -6.02
N VAL A 405 7.17 6.71 -5.30
CA VAL A 405 6.29 5.60 -5.70
C VAL A 405 5.04 5.62 -4.81
N VAL A 406 3.89 5.21 -5.35
CA VAL A 406 2.71 4.89 -4.54
C VAL A 406 2.75 3.38 -4.23
N GLY A 407 3.44 2.99 -3.16
CA GLY A 407 3.68 1.59 -2.78
C GLY A 407 2.45 0.84 -2.31
N GLU A 408 1.40 1.55 -1.90
CA GLU A 408 0.11 0.96 -1.62
C GLU A 408 -1.06 1.87 -2.03
N TRP A 409 -2.04 1.28 -2.69
CA TRP A 409 -3.35 1.87 -3.00
C TRP A 409 -4.35 0.77 -3.39
N SER A 410 -5.63 1.01 -3.17
CA SER A 410 -6.73 0.11 -3.57
C SER A 410 -7.88 0.88 -4.25
N LEU A 411 -8.90 0.17 -4.75
CA LEU A 411 -10.12 0.81 -5.26
C LEU A 411 -11.14 1.15 -4.17
N ALA A 412 -10.92 0.71 -2.93
CA ALA A 412 -11.88 0.84 -1.84
C ALA A 412 -12.28 2.28 -1.51
N THR A 413 -13.57 2.43 -1.18
CA THR A 413 -14.31 3.68 -0.94
C THR A 413 -14.85 3.79 0.49
N ASP A 414 -14.68 2.71 1.24
CA ASP A 414 -15.23 2.42 2.55
C ASP A 414 -14.35 1.30 3.16
N ASN A 415 -14.50 1.02 4.45
CA ASN A 415 -13.73 0.00 5.18
C ASN A 415 -14.65 -1.08 5.77
N CYS A 416 -15.64 -1.50 4.99
CA CYS A 416 -16.58 -2.56 5.36
C CYS A 416 -16.00 -3.97 5.22
N ALA A 417 -14.92 -4.12 4.43
CA ALA A 417 -14.10 -5.31 4.37
C ALA A 417 -13.87 -5.98 5.74
N MET A 418 -14.19 -7.27 5.85
CA MET A 418 -14.21 -7.94 7.15
C MET A 418 -12.81 -7.97 7.78
N TRP A 419 -12.71 -7.48 9.02
CA TRP A 419 -11.46 -7.38 9.80
C TRP A 419 -10.39 -6.42 9.25
N LEU A 420 -10.70 -5.55 8.27
CA LEU A 420 -9.76 -4.55 7.74
C LEU A 420 -9.26 -3.55 8.81
N ASN A 421 -9.99 -3.41 9.92
CA ASN A 421 -9.57 -2.64 11.09
C ASN A 421 -9.20 -3.55 12.29
N GLY A 422 -8.68 -4.76 12.03
CA GLY A 422 -8.26 -5.77 13.02
C GLY A 422 -9.21 -6.96 13.16
N PHE A 423 -8.67 -8.13 13.53
CA PHE A 423 -9.44 -9.37 13.76
C PHE A 423 -10.57 -9.15 14.78
N ASN A 424 -11.81 -9.33 14.34
CA ASN A 424 -13.04 -9.24 15.15
C ASN A 424 -13.19 -7.94 15.97
N ASP A 425 -12.50 -6.87 15.55
CA ASP A 425 -12.59 -5.49 16.06
C ASP A 425 -13.15 -4.56 14.95
N ASN A 426 -13.31 -3.28 15.26
CA ASN A 426 -13.40 -2.19 14.30
C ASN A 426 -12.86 -0.89 14.92
N LEU A 427 -12.15 -0.08 14.12
CA LEU A 427 -11.71 1.26 14.52
C LEU A 427 -12.93 2.09 14.99
N PRO A 428 -12.94 2.66 16.22
CA PRO A 428 -14.12 3.34 16.75
C PRO A 428 -14.67 4.43 15.81
N GLY A 429 -15.96 4.34 15.50
CA GLY A 429 -16.64 5.19 14.50
C GLY A 429 -16.73 4.59 13.09
N TYR A 430 -16.18 3.39 12.87
CA TYR A 430 -16.25 2.67 11.60
C TYR A 430 -16.96 1.31 11.73
N PRO A 431 -17.53 0.76 10.63
CA PRO A 431 -17.64 1.38 9.30
C PRO A 431 -18.61 2.57 9.30
N MET A 432 -18.28 3.60 8.52
CA MET A 432 -19.15 4.79 8.37
C MET A 432 -20.36 4.56 7.44
N VAL A 433 -20.48 3.36 6.83
CA VAL A 433 -21.60 2.95 5.99
C VAL A 433 -22.17 1.61 6.47
N GLN A 434 -23.41 1.31 6.08
CA GLN A 434 -23.91 -0.07 6.15
C GLN A 434 -23.20 -0.91 5.08
N CYS A 435 -22.60 -2.01 5.51
CA CYS A 435 -21.89 -2.96 4.66
C CYS A 435 -22.84 -3.91 3.92
N ASP A 436 -22.38 -4.41 2.77
CA ASP A 436 -23.01 -5.56 2.12
C ASP A 436 -22.60 -6.87 2.83
N LEU A 437 -23.40 -7.91 2.67
CA LEU A 437 -23.16 -9.24 3.25
C LEU A 437 -23.14 -10.30 2.15
N VAL A 438 -22.05 -11.07 2.06
CA VAL A 438 -21.91 -12.23 1.17
C VAL A 438 -21.63 -13.50 1.98
N PRO A 439 -21.81 -14.71 1.42
CA PRO A 439 -21.35 -15.93 2.08
C PRO A 439 -19.85 -15.84 2.40
N CYS A 440 -19.47 -16.22 3.61
CA CYS A 440 -18.07 -16.26 4.04
C CYS A 440 -17.22 -17.18 3.15
N ALA A 441 -15.92 -16.90 3.07
CA ALA A 441 -15.01 -17.57 2.14
C ALA A 441 -14.94 -19.09 2.38
N GLU A 442 -15.13 -19.86 1.31
CA GLU A 442 -14.71 -21.26 1.28
C GLU A 442 -13.17 -21.28 1.29
N PRO A 443 -12.54 -22.06 2.18
CA PRO A 443 -11.09 -22.00 2.42
C PRO A 443 -10.27 -22.28 1.17
N TYR A 444 -9.33 -21.38 0.83
CA TYR A 444 -8.37 -21.59 -0.27
C TYR A 444 -7.44 -22.79 -0.04
N MET A 445 -7.20 -23.21 1.20
CA MET A 445 -6.50 -24.47 1.48
C MET A 445 -7.40 -25.70 1.47
N GLY A 446 -8.71 -25.58 1.24
CA GLY A 446 -9.66 -26.69 1.29
C GLY A 446 -10.24 -26.95 2.68
N ARG A 447 -11.25 -27.82 2.72
CA ARG A 447 -12.20 -27.96 3.85
C ARG A 447 -11.68 -28.70 5.09
N GLU A 448 -10.42 -29.11 5.09
CA GLU A 448 -9.71 -29.53 6.31
C GLU A 448 -9.03 -28.37 7.04
N GLN A 449 -9.09 -27.15 6.49
CA GLN A 449 -8.70 -25.91 7.17
C GLN A 449 -9.61 -25.65 8.39
N PRO A 450 -9.05 -25.55 9.62
CA PRO A 450 -9.87 -25.49 10.83
C PRO A 450 -10.86 -24.31 10.85
N GLY A 451 -12.11 -24.58 11.24
CA GLY A 451 -13.16 -23.56 11.37
C GLY A 451 -13.72 -22.96 10.07
N ALA A 452 -13.23 -23.37 8.89
CA ALA A 452 -13.56 -22.74 7.62
C ALA A 452 -14.41 -23.65 6.68
N PRO A 453 -15.47 -23.12 6.03
CA PRO A 453 -16.12 -21.83 6.28
C PRO A 453 -16.95 -21.87 7.60
N PRO A 454 -17.29 -20.71 8.20
CA PRO A 454 -18.19 -20.65 9.34
C PRO A 454 -19.57 -21.24 8.96
N PRO A 455 -20.10 -22.22 9.72
CA PRO A 455 -21.34 -22.89 9.35
C PRO A 455 -22.55 -21.94 9.41
N ARG A 456 -23.62 -22.21 8.65
CA ARG A 456 -24.79 -21.31 8.57
C ARG A 456 -25.56 -21.11 9.89
N TRP A 457 -25.35 -21.97 10.87
CA TRP A 457 -25.89 -21.83 12.24
C TRP A 457 -24.94 -21.08 13.19
N PHE A 458 -23.76 -20.67 12.73
CA PHE A 458 -22.79 -19.88 13.48
C PHE A 458 -23.32 -18.47 13.70
N ASN A 459 -23.86 -18.21 14.89
CA ASN A 459 -24.09 -16.86 15.38
C ASN A 459 -22.75 -16.09 15.47
N GLN A 460 -22.81 -14.77 15.65
CA GLN A 460 -21.63 -13.97 15.97
C GLN A 460 -20.93 -14.55 17.22
N ARG A 461 -19.60 -14.73 17.17
CA ARG A 461 -18.80 -15.24 18.30
C ARG A 461 -17.55 -14.42 18.53
N GLY A 462 -17.14 -14.39 19.80
CA GLY A 462 -15.96 -13.66 20.24
C GLY A 462 -14.64 -14.39 19.95
N PRO A 463 -13.51 -13.83 20.41
CA PRO A 463 -13.43 -12.61 21.22
C PRO A 463 -13.78 -11.38 20.39
N PHE A 464 -14.48 -10.40 20.98
CA PHE A 464 -14.84 -9.15 20.30
C PHE A 464 -13.96 -8.00 20.79
N GLY A 465 -13.59 -7.11 19.88
CA GLY A 465 -12.81 -5.90 20.18
C GLY A 465 -13.67 -4.68 20.58
N THR A 466 -13.14 -3.48 20.35
CA THR A 466 -13.85 -2.20 20.56
C THR A 466 -14.98 -1.90 19.57
N GLY A 467 -14.94 -2.51 18.39
CA GLY A 467 -16.01 -2.53 17.40
C GLY A 467 -16.26 -3.95 16.90
N VAL A 468 -17.29 -4.14 16.07
CA VAL A 468 -17.62 -5.47 15.54
C VAL A 468 -17.60 -5.49 14.02
N SER A 469 -16.65 -6.24 13.48
CA SER A 469 -16.64 -6.80 12.13
C SER A 469 -16.57 -8.31 12.30
N THR A 470 -17.60 -9.08 11.94
CA THR A 470 -17.68 -10.50 12.36
C THR A 470 -18.57 -11.35 11.45
N PRO A 471 -18.26 -12.65 11.24
CA PRO A 471 -19.16 -13.60 10.60
C PRO A 471 -20.50 -13.77 11.35
N ALA A 472 -21.61 -13.78 10.62
CA ALA A 472 -22.95 -14.01 11.15
C ALA A 472 -23.75 -14.93 10.22
N PHE A 473 -24.20 -16.07 10.72
CA PHE A 473 -25.02 -17.07 10.01
C PHE A 473 -24.40 -17.59 8.70
N GLY A 474 -23.06 -17.66 8.66
CA GLY A 474 -22.28 -18.02 7.47
C GLY A 474 -22.14 -16.89 6.44
N MET A 475 -22.56 -15.66 6.77
CA MET A 475 -22.35 -14.45 5.99
C MET A 475 -21.25 -13.59 6.61
N CYS A 476 -20.47 -12.91 5.79
CA CYS A 476 -19.37 -12.02 6.17
C CYS A 476 -19.61 -10.62 5.56
N PRO A 477 -19.27 -9.53 6.26
CA PRO A 477 -19.32 -8.18 5.71
C PRO A 477 -18.24 -7.98 4.65
N ILE A 478 -18.56 -7.21 3.61
CA ILE A 478 -17.64 -6.79 2.54
C ILE A 478 -17.87 -5.33 2.19
N ASP A 479 -16.93 -4.73 1.45
CA ASP A 479 -17.06 -3.38 0.90
C ASP A 479 -18.41 -3.14 0.19
N LYS A 480 -19.04 -1.99 0.44
CA LYS A 480 -20.37 -1.62 -0.05
C LYS A 480 -20.40 -1.41 -1.57
N SER A 481 -21.31 -2.08 -2.26
CA SER A 481 -21.53 -1.96 -3.71
C SER A 481 -22.14 -0.60 -4.09
N TRP A 482 -21.70 -0.02 -5.21
CA TRP A 482 -22.39 1.12 -5.84
C TRP A 482 -23.50 0.66 -6.79
N PRO A 483 -24.57 1.46 -7.02
CA PRO A 483 -25.65 1.11 -7.94
C PRO A 483 -25.22 0.84 -9.40
N ASN A 484 -24.04 1.35 -9.78
CA ASN A 484 -23.34 1.01 -11.01
C ASN A 484 -21.85 0.79 -10.71
N ASP A 485 -21.56 -0.22 -9.89
CA ASP A 485 -20.22 -0.50 -9.35
C ASP A 485 -19.13 -0.61 -10.42
N THR A 486 -19.44 -1.17 -11.60
CA THR A 486 -18.46 -1.32 -12.67
C THR A 486 -18.02 0.01 -13.27
N ASP A 487 -18.94 0.91 -13.64
CA ASP A 487 -18.54 2.23 -14.14
C ASP A 487 -17.87 3.06 -13.03
N VAL A 488 -18.34 2.95 -11.79
CA VAL A 488 -17.78 3.69 -10.65
C VAL A 488 -16.34 3.26 -10.34
N MET A 489 -16.08 1.96 -10.23
CA MET A 489 -14.74 1.41 -9.99
C MET A 489 -13.81 1.61 -11.19
N THR A 490 -14.30 1.49 -12.43
CA THR A 490 -13.50 1.77 -13.64
C THR A 490 -13.06 3.23 -13.71
N ASN A 491 -13.99 4.16 -13.47
CA ASN A 491 -13.68 5.60 -13.49
C ASN A 491 -12.72 5.97 -12.35
N LEU A 492 -12.92 5.42 -11.14
CA LEU A 492 -12.03 5.63 -10.01
C LEU A 492 -10.62 5.05 -10.27
N GLY A 493 -10.54 3.84 -10.83
CA GLY A 493 -9.30 3.18 -11.21
C GLY A 493 -8.52 3.97 -12.26
N HIS A 494 -9.19 4.42 -13.32
CA HIS A 494 -8.57 5.29 -14.33
C HIS A 494 -8.05 6.60 -13.75
N LYS A 495 -8.77 7.25 -12.83
CA LYS A 495 -8.34 8.49 -12.16
C LYS A 495 -7.18 8.28 -11.19
N LYS A 496 -7.17 7.18 -10.43
CA LYS A 496 -6.03 6.76 -9.58
C LYS A 496 -4.79 6.49 -10.44
N LEU A 497 -4.91 5.67 -11.49
CA LEU A 497 -3.84 5.40 -12.44
C LEU A 497 -3.32 6.67 -13.15
N ASN A 498 -4.20 7.63 -13.47
CA ASN A 498 -3.81 8.96 -13.98
C ASN A 498 -2.86 9.64 -13.00
N ALA A 499 -3.26 9.71 -11.73
CA ALA A 499 -2.51 10.41 -10.70
C ALA A 499 -1.15 9.77 -10.41
N TRP A 500 -1.10 8.44 -10.31
CA TRP A 500 0.13 7.70 -10.07
C TRP A 500 1.12 7.79 -11.25
N SER A 501 0.62 8.08 -12.46
CA SER A 501 1.47 8.29 -13.64
C SER A 501 2.30 9.59 -13.63
N TYR A 502 2.12 10.45 -12.61
CA TYR A 502 2.98 11.62 -12.38
C TYR A 502 4.21 11.32 -11.52
N GLY A 503 4.22 10.19 -10.80
CA GLY A 503 5.36 9.71 -10.02
C GLY A 503 6.23 8.69 -10.77
N HIS A 504 7.08 7.97 -10.04
CA HIS A 504 7.84 6.83 -10.56
C HIS A 504 7.05 5.51 -10.61
N GLY A 505 5.74 5.53 -10.35
CA GLY A 505 4.84 4.39 -10.54
C GLY A 505 4.10 4.00 -9.27
N TRP A 506 3.62 2.76 -9.23
CA TRP A 506 2.75 2.27 -8.17
C TRP A 506 2.83 0.75 -7.94
N PHE A 507 2.48 0.32 -6.74
CA PHE A 507 2.11 -1.06 -6.43
C PHE A 507 0.68 -1.09 -5.87
N PHE A 508 -0.19 -1.93 -6.45
CA PHE A 508 -1.56 -2.09 -5.95
C PHE A 508 -1.58 -2.95 -4.67
N TRP A 509 -2.41 -2.59 -3.69
CA TRP A 509 -2.66 -3.37 -2.48
C TRP A 509 -4.07 -4.00 -2.55
N ASN A 510 -4.21 -5.32 -2.72
CA ASN A 510 -3.21 -6.39 -2.82
C ASN A 510 -3.34 -7.18 -4.15
N PHE A 511 -2.41 -8.09 -4.47
CA PHE A 511 -2.56 -8.94 -5.68
C PHE A 511 -3.87 -9.74 -5.68
N LYS A 512 -4.27 -10.27 -4.50
CA LYS A 512 -5.60 -10.85 -4.27
C LYS A 512 -6.02 -10.80 -2.79
N SER A 513 -7.29 -11.12 -2.55
CA SER A 513 -7.92 -11.34 -1.24
C SER A 513 -8.86 -12.55 -1.32
N GLU A 514 -9.35 -13.10 -0.21
CA GLU A 514 -10.45 -14.08 -0.29
C GLU A 514 -11.76 -13.40 -0.69
N LEU A 515 -12.22 -12.43 0.10
CA LEU A 515 -13.54 -11.80 -0.05
C LEU A 515 -13.53 -10.55 -0.96
N GLU A 516 -12.64 -9.58 -0.67
CA GLU A 516 -12.81 -8.17 -1.05
C GLU A 516 -12.35 -7.83 -2.48
N PRO A 517 -13.23 -7.53 -3.45
CA PRO A 517 -12.83 -7.31 -4.83
C PRO A 517 -12.11 -5.98 -5.07
N LYS A 518 -12.46 -4.92 -4.31
CA LYS A 518 -11.85 -3.58 -4.43
C LYS A 518 -10.40 -3.52 -3.92
N TRP A 519 -9.98 -4.56 -3.19
CA TRP A 519 -8.64 -4.78 -2.63
C TRP A 519 -7.89 -5.91 -3.34
N ASP A 520 -8.40 -6.40 -4.47
CA ASP A 520 -7.90 -7.56 -5.18
C ASP A 520 -7.60 -7.19 -6.64
N TYR A 521 -6.32 -7.11 -7.00
CA TYR A 521 -5.90 -6.70 -8.34
C TYR A 521 -6.41 -7.66 -9.43
N LEU A 522 -6.33 -8.97 -9.19
CA LEU A 522 -6.74 -9.98 -10.16
C LEU A 522 -8.26 -9.93 -10.41
N LYS A 523 -9.08 -9.81 -9.36
CA LYS A 523 -10.54 -9.56 -9.49
C LYS A 523 -10.82 -8.21 -10.15
N SER A 524 -10.08 -7.15 -9.80
CA SER A 524 -10.26 -5.82 -10.40
C SER A 524 -10.00 -5.81 -11.92
N VAL A 525 -9.01 -6.57 -12.40
CA VAL A 525 -8.74 -6.76 -13.83
C VAL A 525 -9.76 -7.70 -14.48
N ALA A 526 -10.21 -8.76 -13.79
CA ALA A 526 -11.23 -9.68 -14.28
C ALA A 526 -12.60 -8.99 -14.47
N ASN A 527 -13.00 -8.15 -13.52
CA ASN A 527 -14.21 -7.32 -13.53
C ASN A 527 -14.12 -6.16 -14.54
N GLY A 528 -12.93 -5.86 -15.07
CA GLY A 528 -12.69 -4.76 -16.02
C GLY A 528 -12.52 -3.37 -15.40
N TRP A 529 -12.45 -3.28 -14.07
CA TRP A 529 -12.26 -2.04 -13.32
C TRP A 529 -10.84 -1.45 -13.48
N LEU A 530 -9.86 -2.31 -13.73
CA LEU A 530 -8.50 -1.93 -14.09
C LEU A 530 -8.14 -2.45 -15.50
N PRO A 531 -7.32 -1.72 -16.27
CA PRO A 531 -6.90 -2.18 -17.59
C PRO A 531 -6.16 -3.52 -17.54
N ARG A 532 -6.46 -4.41 -18.49
CA ARG A 532 -5.81 -5.74 -18.64
C ARG A 532 -4.33 -5.71 -19.01
N ASP A 533 -3.77 -4.53 -19.22
CA ASP A 533 -2.37 -4.30 -19.54
C ASP A 533 -1.90 -3.10 -18.71
N ALA A 534 -1.16 -3.34 -17.63
CA ALA A 534 -0.71 -2.29 -16.72
C ALA A 534 0.32 -1.33 -17.34
N GLN A 535 0.95 -1.71 -18.46
CA GLN A 535 1.94 -0.92 -19.20
C GLN A 535 1.33 -0.17 -20.38
N GLY A 536 0.16 -0.64 -20.85
CA GLY A 536 -0.49 -0.20 -22.07
C GLY A 536 -0.81 1.30 -22.10
N ASN A 537 -0.78 1.85 -23.30
CA ASN A 537 -1.21 3.22 -23.54
C ASN A 537 -2.75 3.26 -23.57
N HIS A 538 -3.38 3.61 -22.45
CA HIS A 538 -4.83 3.72 -22.31
C HIS A 538 -5.28 5.20 -22.32
N PRO A 539 -5.84 5.73 -23.42
CA PRO A 539 -6.30 7.13 -23.46
C PRO A 539 -7.31 7.45 -22.35
N ALA A 540 -8.21 6.50 -22.04
CA ALA A 540 -9.18 6.64 -20.94
C ALA A 540 -8.52 6.86 -19.56
N VAL A 541 -7.31 6.36 -19.33
CA VAL A 541 -6.51 6.64 -18.12
C VAL A 541 -5.89 8.03 -18.21
N TYR A 542 -5.22 8.38 -19.31
CA TYR A 542 -4.53 9.67 -19.43
C TYR A 542 -5.49 10.87 -19.45
N GLN A 543 -6.70 10.69 -19.96
CA GLN A 543 -7.75 11.71 -20.02
C GLN A 543 -8.68 11.72 -18.80
N ALA A 544 -8.57 10.72 -17.90
CA ALA A 544 -9.50 10.49 -16.79
C ALA A 544 -9.74 11.72 -15.89
N CYS A 545 -8.73 12.57 -15.72
CA CYS A 545 -8.78 13.75 -14.85
C CYS A 545 -8.91 15.09 -15.61
N GLU A 546 -9.20 15.11 -16.92
CA GLU A 546 -9.25 16.36 -17.70
C GLU A 546 -10.32 17.34 -17.18
N LYS A 547 -11.48 16.86 -16.74
CA LYS A 547 -12.52 17.71 -16.12
C LYS A 547 -12.02 18.41 -14.86
N GLU A 548 -11.36 17.67 -13.97
CA GLU A 548 -10.79 18.21 -12.74
C GLU A 548 -9.61 19.15 -13.00
N ASN A 549 -8.79 18.89 -14.03
CA ASN A 549 -7.67 19.75 -14.42
C ASN A 549 -8.15 21.11 -14.95
N ASN A 550 -9.24 21.10 -15.72
CA ASN A 550 -9.78 22.29 -16.40
C ASN A 550 -10.69 23.12 -15.49
N GLY A 551 -10.96 22.67 -14.26
CA GLY A 551 -11.86 23.34 -13.32
C GLY A 551 -13.35 23.17 -13.67
N HIS A 552 -13.72 22.13 -14.42
CA HIS A 552 -15.11 21.84 -14.78
C HIS A 552 -15.92 21.22 -13.62
N VAL A 553 -15.29 20.91 -12.49
CA VAL A 553 -15.96 20.38 -11.29
C VAL A 553 -15.79 21.37 -10.15
N ALA A 554 -16.91 21.88 -9.62
CA ALA A 554 -16.96 22.91 -8.59
C ALA A 554 -17.91 22.53 -7.45
N CYS A 555 -17.70 23.11 -6.27
CA CYS A 555 -18.56 22.89 -5.11
C CYS A 555 -19.55 24.05 -4.97
N ILE A 556 -20.81 23.81 -5.30
CA ILE A 556 -21.81 24.86 -5.55
C ILE A 556 -22.83 24.89 -4.41
N ALA A 557 -23.22 26.09 -3.96
CA ALA A 557 -24.30 26.25 -3.00
C ALA A 557 -25.62 25.72 -3.57
N ARG A 558 -26.30 24.86 -2.81
CA ARG A 558 -27.56 24.23 -3.24
C ARG A 558 -28.69 25.25 -3.36
N GLN A 559 -29.51 25.12 -4.39
CA GLN A 559 -30.65 26.03 -4.63
C GLN A 559 -31.85 25.76 -3.70
N ASP A 560 -31.93 24.57 -3.10
CA ASP A 560 -32.97 24.18 -2.13
C ASP A 560 -32.53 24.35 -0.66
N ALA A 561 -31.25 24.62 -0.40
CA ALA A 561 -30.74 24.92 0.93
C ALA A 561 -31.20 26.31 1.40
N ASP A 562 -31.66 26.40 2.65
CA ASP A 562 -32.18 27.65 3.20
C ASP A 562 -31.06 28.66 3.52
N ARG A 563 -31.40 29.96 3.55
CA ARG A 563 -30.44 31.06 3.76
C ARG A 563 -29.65 30.93 5.07
N LYS A 564 -30.21 30.34 6.14
CA LYS A 564 -29.48 30.11 7.40
C LYS A 564 -28.51 28.94 7.26
N THR A 565 -28.93 27.82 6.65
CA THR A 565 -28.04 26.68 6.38
C THR A 565 -26.84 27.10 5.53
N ILE A 566 -27.07 27.87 4.45
CA ILE A 566 -25.97 28.44 3.64
C ILE A 566 -25.09 29.39 4.47
N LEU A 567 -25.68 30.29 5.28
CA LEU A 567 -24.92 31.27 6.08
C LEU A 567 -24.05 30.62 7.16
N ASP A 568 -24.57 29.61 7.86
CA ASP A 568 -23.81 28.86 8.87
C ASP A 568 -22.65 28.11 8.20
N ALA A 569 -22.91 27.47 7.07
CA ALA A 569 -21.92 26.72 6.30
C ALA A 569 -20.80 27.60 5.73
N VAL A 570 -21.10 28.74 5.10
CA VAL A 570 -20.05 29.68 4.64
C VAL A 570 -19.31 30.30 5.82
N THR A 571 -19.99 30.53 6.96
CA THR A 571 -19.32 31.04 8.17
C THR A 571 -18.33 30.03 8.73
N TRP A 572 -18.68 28.74 8.76
CA TRP A 572 -17.75 27.67 9.12
C TRP A 572 -16.59 27.58 8.13
N ALA A 573 -16.87 27.52 6.82
CA ALA A 573 -15.85 27.46 5.78
C ALA A 573 -14.86 28.63 5.85
N CYS A 574 -15.35 29.83 6.14
CA CYS A 574 -14.52 31.03 6.35
C CYS A 574 -13.70 31.01 7.65
N GLN A 575 -14.11 30.24 8.66
CA GLN A 575 -13.37 30.09 9.92
C GLN A 575 -12.32 28.97 9.85
N THR A 576 -12.52 27.96 9.00
CA THR A 576 -11.60 26.83 8.80
C THR A 576 -10.68 26.97 7.58
N ALA A 577 -10.88 28.01 6.76
CA ALA A 577 -10.09 28.28 5.56
C ALA A 577 -8.59 28.50 5.85
N ASN A 578 -7.76 27.56 5.40
CA ASN A 578 -6.31 27.71 5.32
C ASN A 578 -5.82 27.29 3.91
N PRO A 579 -5.33 28.21 3.07
CA PRO A 579 -5.21 29.65 3.29
C PRO A 579 -6.58 30.36 3.41
N PRO A 580 -6.63 31.59 3.98
CA PRO A 580 -7.85 32.37 4.06
C PRO A 580 -8.48 32.66 2.68
N ILE A 581 -9.80 32.57 2.59
CA ILE A 581 -10.59 32.80 1.37
C ILE A 581 -10.96 34.30 1.27
N PRO A 582 -10.59 35.03 0.19
CA PRO A 582 -10.86 36.47 0.08
C PRO A 582 -12.35 36.84 0.16
N GLN A 583 -13.23 35.98 -0.36
CA GLN A 583 -14.69 36.18 -0.34
C GLN A 583 -15.29 36.16 1.08
N CYS A 584 -14.51 35.78 2.10
CA CYS A 584 -14.92 35.82 3.50
C CYS A 584 -14.79 37.21 4.16
N GLU A 585 -14.12 38.17 3.54
CA GLU A 585 -13.97 39.53 4.11
C GLU A 585 -15.30 40.33 4.11
N GLY A 586 -16.24 39.96 3.25
CA GLY A 586 -17.58 40.57 3.16
C GLY A 586 -18.51 40.23 4.34
N GLY A 587 -19.65 40.93 4.38
CA GLY A 587 -20.72 40.71 5.37
C GLY A 587 -21.53 39.43 5.10
N PRO A 588 -22.53 39.12 5.95
CA PRO A 588 -23.34 37.91 5.83
C PRO A 588 -23.98 37.71 4.44
N ASP A 589 -24.57 38.77 3.87
CA ASP A 589 -25.18 38.71 2.54
C ASP A 589 -24.15 38.59 1.40
N ASP A 590 -22.98 39.23 1.53
CA ASP A 590 -21.89 39.08 0.56
C ASP A 590 -21.35 37.64 0.54
N ARG A 591 -21.24 37.00 1.72
CA ARG A 591 -20.81 35.60 1.85
C ARG A 591 -21.84 34.63 1.29
N ILE A 592 -23.14 34.90 1.45
CA ILE A 592 -24.20 34.11 0.82
C ILE A 592 -24.16 34.27 -0.71
N LEU A 593 -23.97 35.50 -1.22
CA LEU A 593 -23.84 35.76 -2.66
C LEU A 593 -22.61 35.07 -3.28
N ASN A 594 -21.51 34.98 -2.52
CA ASN A 594 -20.27 34.31 -2.93
C ASN A 594 -20.20 32.83 -2.46
N ALA A 595 -21.29 32.23 -1.96
CA ALA A 595 -21.24 30.95 -1.25
C ALA A 595 -20.56 29.83 -2.05
N SER A 596 -20.92 29.65 -3.32
CA SER A 596 -20.29 28.67 -4.21
C SER A 596 -18.78 28.89 -4.41
N MET A 597 -18.30 30.14 -4.39
CA MET A 597 -16.86 30.43 -4.47
C MET A 597 -16.13 30.09 -3.16
N ILE A 598 -16.78 30.32 -2.02
CA ILE A 598 -16.26 29.97 -0.68
C ILE A 598 -16.22 28.46 -0.52
N PHE A 599 -17.32 27.76 -0.84
CA PHE A 599 -17.39 26.30 -0.81
C PHE A 599 -16.38 25.65 -1.77
N THR A 600 -16.26 26.15 -3.01
CA THR A 600 -15.27 25.64 -3.98
C THR A 600 -13.83 25.79 -3.49
N GLN A 601 -13.44 26.94 -2.92
CA GLN A 601 -12.08 27.13 -2.40
C GLN A 601 -11.82 26.31 -1.13
N SER A 602 -12.76 26.27 -0.18
CA SER A 602 -12.65 25.49 1.05
C SER A 602 -12.55 23.98 0.75
N TRP A 603 -13.39 23.49 -0.17
CA TRP A 603 -13.32 22.12 -0.68
C TRP A 603 -12.01 21.85 -1.44
N HIS A 604 -11.53 22.76 -2.29
CA HIS A 604 -10.24 22.57 -2.97
C HIS A 604 -9.04 22.42 -2.03
N ALA A 605 -9.06 23.10 -0.88
CA ALA A 605 -8.05 22.91 0.17
C ALA A 605 -8.21 21.56 0.90
N ALA A 606 -9.44 21.15 1.22
CA ALA A 606 -9.73 19.94 2.00
C ALA A 606 -9.75 18.63 1.18
N ARG A 607 -9.98 18.67 -0.14
CA ARG A 607 -10.26 17.48 -0.96
C ARG A 607 -9.14 16.45 -0.99
N LEU A 608 -7.87 16.85 -0.79
CA LEU A 608 -6.73 15.92 -0.74
C LEU A 608 -6.81 14.95 0.44
N VAL A 609 -7.36 15.40 1.58
CA VAL A 609 -7.53 14.61 2.82
C VAL A 609 -8.96 14.10 3.00
N GLY A 610 -9.65 13.83 1.88
CA GLY A 610 -11.01 13.26 1.89
C GLY A 610 -12.13 14.25 2.23
N GLY A 611 -11.87 15.57 2.16
CA GLY A 611 -12.88 16.60 2.38
C GLY A 611 -14.03 16.55 1.38
N THR A 612 -15.27 16.46 1.88
CA THR A 612 -16.50 16.42 1.06
C THR A 612 -16.98 17.82 0.71
N CYS A 613 -17.93 17.90 -0.24
CA CYS A 613 -18.56 19.14 -0.69
C CYS A 613 -19.97 19.36 -0.10
N ASP A 614 -20.43 18.50 0.81
CA ASP A 614 -21.78 18.56 1.39
C ASP A 614 -22.03 19.83 2.25
N PHE A 615 -21.03 20.27 3.02
CA PHE A 615 -21.13 21.41 3.95
C PHE A 615 -22.39 21.38 4.86
N ASN A 616 -22.80 20.19 5.33
CA ASN A 616 -24.03 19.92 6.07
C ASN A 616 -25.30 20.26 5.26
N GLY A 617 -25.42 19.69 4.06
CA GLY A 617 -26.52 19.89 3.13
C GLY A 617 -26.61 21.29 2.51
N ALA A 618 -25.57 22.12 2.63
CA ALA A 618 -25.55 23.49 2.11
C ALA A 618 -25.02 23.59 0.66
N ALA A 619 -24.27 22.58 0.21
CA ALA A 619 -23.62 22.57 -1.09
C ALA A 619 -23.57 21.16 -1.69
N GLU A 620 -23.28 21.09 -2.99
CA GLU A 620 -23.13 19.83 -3.72
C GLU A 620 -22.05 19.95 -4.81
N LEU A 621 -21.44 18.81 -5.15
CA LEU A 621 -20.34 18.75 -6.11
C LEU A 621 -20.91 18.64 -7.52
N THR A 622 -20.70 19.66 -8.35
CA THR A 622 -21.37 19.78 -9.64
C THR A 622 -20.39 19.81 -10.80
N ASP A 623 -20.73 19.07 -11.85
CA ASP A 623 -20.12 19.13 -13.18
C ASP A 623 -20.69 20.34 -13.94
N LEU A 624 -19.87 21.39 -14.13
CA LEU A 624 -20.27 22.67 -14.74
C LEU A 624 -20.74 22.52 -16.19
N ASP A 625 -20.29 21.47 -16.89
CA ASP A 625 -20.75 21.15 -18.24
C ASP A 625 -22.24 20.76 -18.24
N GLN A 626 -22.72 20.07 -17.21
CA GLN A 626 -24.11 19.58 -17.12
C GLN A 626 -25.12 20.71 -16.87
N ILE A 627 -24.70 21.76 -16.16
CA ILE A 627 -25.51 22.96 -15.88
C ILE A 627 -25.25 24.11 -16.87
N GLY A 628 -24.42 23.90 -17.90
CA GLY A 628 -24.14 24.86 -18.96
C GLY A 628 -23.29 26.08 -18.54
N LEU A 629 -22.66 26.06 -17.36
CA LEU A 629 -21.89 27.19 -16.81
C LEU A 629 -20.40 27.15 -17.23
N VAL A 630 -20.15 27.01 -18.54
CA VAL A 630 -18.78 26.90 -19.09
C VAL A 630 -18.19 28.29 -19.38
N ARG A 631 -17.57 28.91 -18.36
CA ARG A 631 -16.33 29.72 -18.43
C ARG A 631 -16.11 30.58 -17.18
N LEU A 632 -14.93 30.45 -16.55
CA LEU A 632 -14.04 31.58 -16.20
C LEU A 632 -12.71 31.07 -15.60
N SER A 633 -11.86 30.45 -16.41
CA SER A 633 -10.44 30.28 -16.10
C SER A 633 -9.61 30.23 -17.38
N ASN A 634 -8.72 31.21 -17.54
CA ASN A 634 -7.67 31.20 -18.57
C ASN A 634 -6.32 31.74 -18.01
N ASP A 635 -6.25 31.94 -16.68
CA ASP A 635 -5.20 32.66 -15.96
C ASP A 635 -4.66 31.88 -14.75
N THR A 636 -4.49 30.56 -14.87
CA THR A 636 -3.56 29.76 -14.04
C THR A 636 -3.11 28.48 -14.76
N ALA A 637 -2.82 28.57 -16.06
CA ALA A 637 -2.17 27.50 -16.80
C ALA A 637 -0.70 27.32 -16.35
N VAL A 638 -0.50 26.73 -15.17
CA VAL A 638 0.75 26.06 -14.80
C VAL A 638 1.10 25.12 -15.96
N LYS A 639 2.36 25.11 -16.40
CA LYS A 639 2.81 24.25 -17.50
C LYS A 639 2.78 22.78 -17.08
N GLN A 640 1.59 22.17 -17.15
CA GLN A 640 1.38 20.77 -16.79
C GLN A 640 2.25 19.89 -17.69
N ARG A 641 3.08 19.06 -17.05
CA ARG A 641 3.86 18.05 -17.75
C ARG A 641 2.93 16.93 -18.21
N THR A 642 2.52 16.95 -19.47
CA THR A 642 1.85 15.80 -20.08
C THR A 642 2.80 14.60 -20.06
N PRO A 643 2.32 13.37 -19.73
CA PRO A 643 3.12 12.16 -19.85
C PRO A 643 3.67 12.00 -21.27
N GLU A 644 4.99 11.96 -21.41
CA GLU A 644 5.61 11.67 -22.69
C GLU A 644 5.32 10.22 -23.07
N ARG A 645 4.86 10.00 -24.31
CA ARG A 645 4.57 8.64 -24.82
C ARG A 645 5.82 7.76 -24.70
N PRO A 646 5.71 6.51 -24.21
CA PRO A 646 6.81 5.56 -24.27
C PRO A 646 7.34 5.46 -25.71
N ALA A 647 8.63 5.71 -25.88
CA ALA A 647 9.29 5.57 -27.17
C ALA A 647 9.63 4.08 -27.39
N ASP A 648 8.85 3.41 -28.25
CA ASP A 648 9.02 1.97 -28.51
C ASP A 648 10.41 1.66 -29.07
N ALA A 649 11.15 0.83 -28.33
CA ALA A 649 12.55 0.54 -28.59
C ALA A 649 12.77 -0.95 -28.98
N ARG A 650 12.22 -1.38 -30.12
CA ARG A 650 12.66 -2.61 -30.81
C ARG A 650 12.25 -2.72 -32.30
N LYS A 651 13.20 -2.34 -33.16
CA LYS A 651 13.79 -3.11 -34.28
C LYS A 651 13.16 -4.49 -34.62
N ASP A 652 13.05 -4.94 -35.87
CA ASP A 652 13.53 -4.45 -37.19
C ASP A 652 12.55 -4.88 -38.32
N GLY A 653 12.62 -4.24 -39.50
CA GLY A 653 11.91 -4.63 -40.74
C GLY A 653 12.26 -3.71 -41.93
N GLU A 654 12.54 -4.26 -43.11
CA GLU A 654 13.10 -3.56 -44.28
C GLU A 654 12.02 -2.97 -45.21
N GLU A 655 12.25 -1.76 -45.77
CA GLU A 655 12.29 -1.51 -47.23
C GLU A 655 12.78 -0.07 -47.60
N ASP A 656 13.55 0.00 -48.68
CA ASP A 656 14.25 1.09 -49.39
C ASP A 656 13.94 2.60 -49.18
N GLY A 657 14.94 3.33 -48.64
CA GLY A 657 15.56 4.62 -49.09
C GLY A 657 14.75 5.87 -49.58
N PRO A 658 15.44 6.96 -50.01
CA PRO A 658 16.88 7.27 -49.98
C PRO A 658 17.24 8.43 -49.00
N THR A 659 18.52 8.83 -48.97
CA THR A 659 19.10 9.81 -48.01
C THR A 659 19.10 11.27 -48.48
N ALA A 660 19.17 12.20 -47.53
CA ALA A 660 19.07 13.64 -47.75
C ALA A 660 20.36 14.29 -48.32
N GLN A 661 20.61 14.12 -49.62
CA GLN A 661 21.43 15.03 -50.44
C GLN A 661 20.82 15.15 -51.84
N GLU A 662 19.93 16.15 -52.04
CA GLU A 662 19.59 16.83 -53.30
C GLU A 662 18.23 17.56 -53.16
N LEU A 663 18.24 18.81 -52.67
CA LEU A 663 17.15 19.77 -52.91
C LEU A 663 17.59 21.20 -52.57
N ALA A 664 18.11 21.89 -53.58
CA ALA A 664 18.43 23.31 -53.54
C ALA A 664 18.11 23.95 -54.90
N ALA A 665 17.69 25.23 -54.87
CA ALA A 665 17.19 26.01 -56.01
C ALA A 665 15.78 25.59 -56.52
N ALA A 666 14.92 26.50 -57.04
CA ALA A 666 15.10 27.95 -57.25
C ALA A 666 13.75 28.71 -57.33
N VAL A 667 13.76 30.03 -56.98
CA VAL A 667 12.94 31.14 -57.58
C VAL A 667 11.39 31.06 -57.48
N ALA A 668 10.57 32.08 -57.16
CA ALA A 668 10.62 33.41 -56.52
C ALA A 668 9.13 33.87 -56.34
N GLY A 669 8.68 35.00 -55.76
CA GLY A 669 9.27 36.22 -55.18
C GLY A 669 8.14 37.27 -54.93
N ILE A 670 8.48 38.57 -54.79
CA ILE A 670 7.56 39.75 -54.76
C ILE A 670 6.69 39.88 -53.48
N ASP A 671 6.66 40.99 -52.72
CA ASP A 671 7.48 42.22 -52.67
C ASP A 671 7.62 42.75 -51.21
N THR A 672 8.25 43.92 -51.02
CA THR A 672 8.58 44.55 -49.73
C THR A 672 7.78 45.85 -49.46
N PRO A 673 7.86 46.45 -48.25
CA PRO A 673 8.94 47.43 -47.98
C PRO A 673 9.66 47.26 -46.62
N ARG A 674 10.50 48.25 -46.29
CA ARG A 674 11.64 48.28 -45.31
C ARG A 674 11.71 49.69 -44.67
N PRO A 675 12.74 50.15 -43.91
CA PRO A 675 13.84 49.49 -43.17
C PRO A 675 14.12 50.11 -41.75
N LEU A 676 15.17 49.61 -41.06
CA LEU A 676 16.27 50.34 -40.36
C LEU A 676 17.17 49.25 -39.67
N LEU A 677 18.43 48.99 -40.08
CA LEU A 677 19.72 49.62 -39.69
C LEU A 677 20.12 49.41 -38.20
N ALA A 678 21.34 49.01 -37.81
CA ALA A 678 22.63 48.83 -38.52
C ALA A 678 23.50 47.67 -37.87
N ALA A 679 24.45 47.01 -38.55
CA ALA A 679 25.93 47.24 -38.58
C ALA A 679 26.67 47.10 -37.21
N ALA A 680 27.87 46.49 -37.04
CA ALA A 680 28.81 45.78 -37.94
C ALA A 680 29.89 44.95 -37.15
N GLY A 681 30.60 44.03 -37.84
CA GLY A 681 32.08 43.88 -37.76
C GLY A 681 32.72 43.04 -36.63
N VAL A 682 33.96 42.51 -36.69
CA VAL A 682 35.04 42.33 -37.72
C VAL A 682 35.97 41.13 -37.30
N ASP A 683 36.75 40.58 -38.24
CA ASP A 683 37.91 39.61 -38.21
C ASP A 683 38.68 39.23 -36.89
N ALA A 684 39.62 38.25 -36.81
CA ALA A 684 39.87 36.91 -37.44
C ALA A 684 41.33 36.40 -37.19
N ARG A 685 41.68 35.18 -37.69
CA ARG A 685 43.01 34.66 -38.17
C ARG A 685 44.13 34.10 -37.23
N THR A 686 44.32 32.76 -37.31
CA THR A 686 45.63 32.00 -37.45
C THR A 686 46.68 32.06 -36.30
N ARG A 687 47.72 31.20 -36.15
CA ARG A 687 48.45 30.12 -36.91
C ARG A 687 48.75 28.95 -35.92
N VAL A 688 49.04 27.66 -36.22
CA VAL A 688 49.76 26.89 -37.26
C VAL A 688 51.29 26.71 -37.07
N ALA A 689 51.68 25.52 -36.56
CA ALA A 689 52.91 24.71 -36.81
C ALA A 689 52.74 23.32 -36.09
N ARG A 690 53.33 22.14 -36.38
CA ARG A 690 54.17 21.49 -37.43
C ARG A 690 55.55 20.92 -37.01
N GLY A 691 55.59 19.59 -36.85
CA GLY A 691 56.77 18.69 -36.81
C GLY A 691 56.32 17.30 -36.30
N ALA A 692 56.34 16.16 -37.02
CA ALA A 692 57.39 15.44 -37.78
C ALA A 692 58.24 14.49 -36.90
N ALA A 693 58.53 13.22 -37.25
CA ALA A 693 58.01 12.31 -38.29
C ALA A 693 58.49 10.84 -38.04
N LEU A 694 58.02 9.86 -38.87
CA LEU A 694 58.59 8.51 -39.11
C LEU A 694 58.49 7.47 -37.94
N ALA A 695 58.42 6.14 -38.15
CA ALA A 695 58.33 5.27 -39.35
C ALA A 695 57.64 3.91 -39.04
N ALA A 696 57.36 3.10 -40.08
CA ALA A 696 57.01 1.67 -40.02
C ALA A 696 57.84 0.89 -41.08
N PRO A 697 57.97 -0.46 -41.00
CA PRO A 697 57.28 -1.30 -42.02
C PRO A 697 57.00 -2.79 -41.67
N LEU A 698 55.98 -3.39 -42.33
CA LEU A 698 55.87 -4.77 -42.92
C LEU A 698 56.23 -6.03 -42.07
N ALA A 699 55.88 -7.30 -42.35
CA ALA A 699 55.29 -8.05 -43.49
C ALA A 699 54.62 -9.36 -42.94
N VAL A 700 53.48 -9.93 -43.41
CA VAL A 700 53.22 -10.82 -44.60
C VAL A 700 52.83 -12.27 -44.22
N VAL A 701 51.68 -12.76 -44.76
CA VAL A 701 51.26 -14.16 -45.17
C VAL A 701 51.63 -15.39 -44.29
N GLY A 702 50.77 -16.41 -44.05
CA GLY A 702 49.38 -16.66 -44.44
C GLY A 702 49.03 -18.17 -44.62
N LEU A 703 47.79 -18.45 -45.01
CA LEU A 703 47.19 -19.71 -45.54
C LEU A 703 46.93 -20.95 -44.64
N ALA A 704 45.71 -21.47 -44.86
CA ALA A 704 45.02 -22.65 -44.33
C ALA A 704 45.69 -24.04 -44.44
N LEU A 705 45.17 -25.00 -43.66
CA LEU A 705 44.69 -26.29 -44.18
C LEU A 705 43.73 -26.99 -43.19
N ALA A 706 42.94 -27.96 -43.66
CA ALA A 706 41.93 -28.66 -42.88
C ALA A 706 41.87 -30.18 -43.18
N LEU A 707 41.78 -31.00 -42.13
CA LEU A 707 41.44 -32.42 -42.10
C LEU A 707 40.80 -32.73 -40.73
N GLY A 708 39.84 -33.66 -40.54
CA GLY A 708 39.09 -34.47 -41.50
C GLY A 708 38.84 -35.90 -41.00
N VAL A 709 37.62 -36.45 -41.23
CA VAL A 709 37.23 -37.88 -41.10
C VAL A 709 37.16 -38.43 -39.65
N SER A 710 35.99 -38.66 -39.02
CA SER A 710 34.98 -39.77 -39.12
C SER A 710 35.41 -41.12 -38.48
N GLY A 711 34.52 -41.97 -37.93
CA GLY A 711 33.04 -41.94 -37.89
C GLY A 711 32.39 -43.27 -37.40
N ALA A 712 31.20 -43.61 -37.94
CA ALA A 712 30.28 -44.74 -37.63
C ALA A 712 29.35 -44.54 -36.40
N ARG A 713 28.00 -44.73 -36.39
CA ARG A 713 26.93 -45.40 -37.21
C ARG A 713 26.55 -46.85 -36.87
N ARG A 714 25.30 -47.03 -36.36
CA ARG A 714 24.24 -48.07 -36.63
C ARG A 714 23.18 -47.98 -35.49
N GLY A 715 21.85 -48.12 -35.62
CA GLY A 715 20.89 -48.20 -36.75
C GLY A 715 19.43 -48.08 -36.20
N VAL A 716 18.41 -47.51 -36.91
CA VAL A 716 17.42 -48.20 -37.80
C VAL A 716 16.48 -49.17 -37.03
N ARG A 717 15.13 -49.14 -37.00
CA ARG A 717 13.96 -48.49 -37.71
C ARG A 717 12.97 -47.89 -36.65
N ALA A 718 12.01 -46.97 -36.86
CA ALA A 718 11.16 -46.50 -37.98
C ALA A 718 9.80 -47.23 -38.21
N TRP A 719 8.67 -46.51 -38.03
CA TRP A 719 7.37 -46.72 -38.75
C TRP A 719 6.49 -45.44 -38.74
N ARG A 720 5.38 -45.39 -39.50
CA ARG A 720 4.57 -44.17 -39.77
C ARG A 720 3.05 -44.39 -39.61
N ALA A 721 2.40 -43.39 -39.00
CA ALA A 721 1.07 -42.80 -39.28
C ALA A 721 -0.16 -43.64 -39.72
N ARG A 722 -1.32 -43.35 -39.10
CA ARG A 722 -2.65 -43.24 -39.75
C ARG A 722 -3.58 -42.28 -38.98
N ARG A 723 -4.75 -41.94 -39.55
CA ARG A 723 -5.62 -40.79 -39.19
C ARG A 723 -7.09 -41.13 -39.50
N ALA A 724 -8.04 -40.54 -38.74
CA ALA A 724 -9.52 -40.60 -38.92
C ALA A 724 -10.16 -42.00 -38.73
N ALA A 725 -11.44 -42.18 -38.35
CA ALA A 725 -12.51 -41.36 -37.72
C ALA A 725 -13.55 -42.37 -37.11
N ALA A 726 -14.67 -42.04 -36.44
CA ALA A 726 -15.39 -40.80 -36.12
C ALA A 726 -15.94 -40.91 -34.65
N GLY A 727 -16.96 -40.19 -34.15
CA GLY A 727 -17.89 -39.19 -34.71
C GLY A 727 -18.83 -38.62 -33.63
N ASP A 728 -19.73 -37.72 -34.00
CA ASP A 728 -20.60 -36.93 -33.11
C ASP A 728 -21.71 -37.73 -32.40
N TYR A 729 -22.26 -37.20 -31.30
CA TYR A 729 -23.61 -36.58 -31.32
C TYR A 729 -23.91 -35.75 -30.06
N SER A 730 -24.92 -34.88 -30.16
CA SER A 730 -25.33 -33.92 -29.12
C SER A 730 -26.65 -34.30 -28.40
N SER A 731 -26.95 -33.49 -27.37
CA SER A 731 -28.29 -33.05 -26.92
C SER A 731 -29.24 -33.97 -26.11
N ALA A 732 -29.82 -33.33 -25.09
CA ALA A 732 -31.22 -33.38 -24.63
C ALA A 732 -31.63 -34.24 -23.40
N ASP A 733 -32.38 -33.54 -22.54
CA ASP A 733 -33.53 -33.92 -21.70
C ASP A 733 -33.44 -34.86 -20.47
N GLY A 734 -34.26 -34.50 -19.47
CA GLY A 734 -34.56 -35.27 -18.26
C GLY A 734 -33.63 -35.00 -17.06
N GLY A 735 -34.12 -34.85 -15.82
CA GLY A 735 -35.52 -34.81 -15.37
C GLY A 735 -35.62 -34.95 -13.84
N GLU A 736 -36.33 -33.99 -13.23
CA GLU A 736 -36.88 -33.88 -11.87
C GLU A 736 -36.84 -35.04 -10.85
N GLY A 737 -36.68 -34.67 -9.58
CA GLY A 737 -37.09 -35.45 -8.39
C GLY A 737 -36.04 -36.42 -7.81
N GLY A 738 -36.04 -36.73 -6.52
CA GLY A 738 -36.84 -36.17 -5.41
C GLY A 738 -36.92 -37.14 -4.21
N GLY A 739 -36.95 -36.61 -2.99
CA GLY A 739 -37.40 -37.36 -1.79
C GLY A 739 -36.44 -38.40 -1.20
N GLY A 740 -35.31 -37.98 -0.65
CA GLY A 740 -34.53 -38.82 0.27
C GLY A 740 -35.16 -38.86 1.67
N LEU A 741 -35.97 -39.88 1.97
CA LEU A 741 -36.56 -40.11 3.30
C LEU A 741 -35.76 -41.14 4.12
N ALA A 742 -35.78 -40.98 5.45
CA ALA A 742 -34.84 -41.59 6.38
C ALA A 742 -34.83 -43.13 6.43
N MET A 743 -33.65 -43.68 6.72
CA MET A 743 -33.47 -44.94 7.46
C MET A 743 -32.36 -44.76 8.50
N THR A 744 -32.50 -45.46 9.63
CA THR A 744 -31.62 -45.36 10.80
C THR A 744 -30.41 -46.29 10.71
N GLY A 745 -29.34 -45.98 11.44
CA GLY A 745 -28.12 -46.79 11.46
C GLY A 745 -27.10 -46.35 12.51
N ALA A 746 -27.45 -46.45 13.80
CA ALA A 746 -26.49 -46.23 14.87
C ALA A 746 -25.71 -47.53 15.17
N LEU A 747 -24.38 -47.47 15.12
CA LEU A 747 -23.48 -48.39 15.80
C LEU A 747 -22.32 -47.60 16.41
N ASP A 748 -21.86 -48.10 17.54
CA ASP A 748 -20.90 -47.47 18.46
C ASP A 748 -19.92 -48.56 18.93
N GLY A 749 -18.81 -48.17 19.56
CA GLY A 749 -17.91 -49.08 20.27
C GLY A 749 -16.62 -49.46 19.56
N GLU A 750 -15.52 -48.88 20.06
CA GLU A 750 -14.19 -49.48 20.25
C GLU A 750 -13.65 -50.50 19.22
N ARG A 751 -12.65 -50.07 18.42
CA ARG A 751 -11.39 -50.85 18.28
C ARG A 751 -10.25 -50.09 17.61
N LEU A 752 -9.06 -50.24 18.21
CA LEU A 752 -7.68 -50.01 17.71
C LEU A 752 -6.90 -48.84 18.33
N LEU A 753 -6.59 -48.99 19.63
CA LEU A 753 -5.53 -48.22 20.32
C LEU A 753 -4.40 -49.20 20.73
N ALA A 754 -3.79 -49.85 19.73
CA ALA A 754 -2.76 -50.88 19.95
C ALA A 754 -1.86 -51.12 18.72
N LEU A 755 -1.00 -50.16 18.38
CA LEU A 755 0.29 -50.41 17.72
C LEU A 755 1.17 -49.15 17.81
N ARG A 756 2.18 -49.21 18.69
CA ARG A 756 3.27 -48.25 18.85
C ARG A 756 4.57 -49.05 18.73
N GLU A 757 5.63 -48.38 18.29
CA GLU A 757 7.00 -48.91 18.08
C GLU A 757 7.24 -49.67 16.76
N GLN A 758 8.49 -49.53 16.26
CA GLN A 758 9.08 -50.14 15.05
C GLN A 758 8.37 -49.79 13.72
N LEU A 759 8.90 -48.88 12.91
CA LEU A 759 10.22 -49.03 12.27
C LEU A 759 11.00 -47.71 12.11
N HIS A 760 12.31 -47.85 11.98
CA HIS A 760 13.29 -46.81 11.74
C HIS A 760 14.16 -47.29 10.57
N ASP A 761 14.21 -46.52 9.47
CA ASP A 761 15.25 -46.50 8.44
C ASP A 761 15.00 -45.25 7.55
#